data_AF-A0A4V1K2E9-F1
#
_entry.id   AF-A0A4V1K2E9-F1
#
_cell.length_a   1.000
_cell.length_b   1.000
_cell.length_c   1.000
_cell.angle_alpha   90.00
_cell.angle_beta   90.00
_cell.angle_gamma   90.00
#
_symmetry.space_group_name_H-M   'P 1'
#
loop_
_entity.id
_entity.type
_entity.pdbx_description
1 polymer ?
#
loop_
_entity_poly.entity_id
_entity_poly.type
_entity_poly.pdbx_seq_one_letter_code
_entity_poly.pdbx_strand_id
1 'polypeptide(L)'
;MISKIIRGGVYMKKQKRISIMIAISFIIQCLSLVTFASNSFASTAGISVQMYNSNTQTYSNTLSPNFKIYNTGTTSIDLSTIKVRYYYTSDGITGQTYTCDYAGHYSNITSSTKGQIVSMANQTSDADTYLEIYFTSSAGVIAPNSYVEVKGRIISYNYQNYTQNNDYSFNPTATNYADSNKVTIYADGVLQAGTAPVTESTQAITLRYEAEDGITTDSSMIKSDPYCSNGEYVGDIGQSNTLTINADIPETGTYTMTIYYRSATNKAVRFTQSNGRSYGIVCLGNGNVSNIGSVSTEVELNEGTCDLVFSNPSTTAPEIDFITITKDLVANTNFELGTNGSPVGWTARKVGSDICSWDANGGVDNSKALSITSSSCKPIYDCSYFESEEIELEPYKYYRAEVLVRTDITSSVGHENFQGANISVRFKATSKRNYENFYWGMVSQGVINNNNGWTTAVINFQAPYDGKVIFRLNNCSAIGTCWFDDFKVYPDDEMVKMESSKVMIGLERSAIIDSGITEQRLDQFISAYDQLVNENEEFTGLDYADHFENEKLKILSRINLPYGGEASTKAFIWWNGDGVKDELERYNNLRALSWTLPHEIGHQFDIARWNFDGEFWASFKAFATLTTTRSTIYIGDSYYGANGRPGLWQYFEDRDLDKFNNNEYAGDYIIGVLGVKSNTSWSSFTKAFQYFADNNNSIPYSGYDKFCLFLDKLDEYENRDIGTTRSLFTNQQLQVIKNQLR
;
A
#
# COMPACT_ATOMS: atom_id res chain seq x y z
N MET A 1 44.69 24.46 62.04
CA MET A 1 44.49 25.56 61.06
C MET A 1 45.48 25.52 59.89
N ILE A 2 46.00 24.36 59.49
CA ILE A 2 46.74 24.16 58.22
C ILE A 2 46.42 22.73 57.75
N SER A 3 45.34 22.54 57.00
CA SER A 3 45.08 21.30 56.22
C SER A 3 43.91 21.41 55.23
N LYS A 4 43.10 22.48 55.26
CA LYS A 4 41.96 22.66 54.34
C LYS A 4 42.23 23.50 53.09
N ILE A 5 43.44 24.02 52.88
CA ILE A 5 43.78 24.87 51.70
C ILE A 5 44.46 24.07 50.56
N ILE A 6 44.93 22.84 50.79
CA ILE A 6 45.68 22.07 49.79
C ILE A 6 44.79 21.23 48.86
N ARG A 7 43.50 21.00 49.18
CA ARG A 7 42.59 20.21 48.33
C ARG A 7 41.86 20.99 47.23
N GLY A 8 41.82 22.33 47.29
CA GLY A 8 41.22 23.17 46.23
C GLY A 8 42.13 23.42 45.02
N GLY A 9 43.46 23.39 45.21
CA GLY A 9 44.43 23.70 44.14
C GLY A 9 44.69 22.55 43.16
N VAL A 10 44.39 21.30 43.55
CA VAL A 10 44.64 20.11 42.70
C VAL A 10 43.48 19.84 41.74
N TYR A 11 42.23 20.15 42.13
CA TYR A 11 41.05 19.99 41.26
C TYR A 11 40.97 21.06 40.15
N MET A 12 41.34 22.31 40.42
CA MET A 12 41.38 23.37 39.40
C MET A 12 42.53 23.23 38.38
N LYS A 13 43.64 22.56 38.73
CA LYS A 13 44.73 22.28 37.77
C LYS A 13 44.42 21.11 36.81
N LYS A 14 43.58 20.16 37.22
CA LYS A 14 43.15 19.03 36.36
C LYS A 14 42.09 19.45 35.34
N GLN A 15 41.15 20.33 35.70
CA GLN A 15 40.17 20.87 34.75
C GLN A 15 40.78 21.85 33.74
N LYS A 16 41.74 22.70 34.13
CA LYS A 16 42.46 23.56 33.16
C LYS A 16 43.34 22.78 32.17
N ARG A 17 43.87 21.60 32.52
CA ARG A 17 44.66 20.76 31.59
C ARG A 17 43.79 19.97 30.61
N ILE A 18 42.56 19.60 30.99
CA ILE A 18 41.61 18.94 30.10
C ILE A 18 40.99 19.96 29.11
N SER A 19 40.70 21.19 29.55
CA SER A 19 40.24 22.26 28.64
C SER A 19 41.31 22.76 27.67
N ILE A 20 42.60 22.72 28.02
CA ILE A 20 43.71 23.10 27.14
C ILE A 20 44.06 21.99 26.13
N MET A 21 43.90 20.70 26.48
CA MET A 21 44.06 19.60 25.52
C MET A 21 42.89 19.50 24.52
N ILE A 22 41.67 19.86 24.92
CA ILE A 22 40.51 19.93 24.02
C ILE A 22 40.61 21.17 23.10
N ALA A 23 41.17 22.29 23.57
CA ALA A 23 41.39 23.48 22.74
C ALA A 23 42.58 23.35 21.75
N ILE A 24 43.65 22.62 22.11
CA ILE A 24 44.80 22.39 21.20
C ILE A 24 44.48 21.36 20.10
N SER A 25 43.56 20.42 20.35
CA SER A 25 43.05 19.52 19.30
C SER A 25 42.13 20.24 18.29
N PHE A 26 41.47 21.33 18.70
CA PHE A 26 40.65 22.17 17.82
C PHE A 26 41.46 23.23 17.04
N ILE A 27 42.66 23.61 17.51
CA ILE A 27 43.50 24.63 16.84
C ILE A 27 44.45 24.02 15.80
N ILE A 28 44.75 22.72 15.86
CA ILE A 28 45.50 22.03 14.79
C ILE A 28 44.59 21.60 13.61
N GLN A 29 43.26 21.66 13.78
CA GLN A 29 42.29 21.46 12.69
C GLN A 29 41.91 22.75 11.93
N CYS A 30 42.35 23.93 12.37
CA CYS A 30 41.94 25.23 11.80
C CYS A 30 43.06 26.05 11.12
N LEU A 31 44.22 25.47 10.81
CA LEU A 31 45.30 26.19 10.12
C LEU A 31 45.82 25.47 8.86
N SER A 32 44.92 25.28 7.89
CA SER A 32 45.26 25.21 6.47
C SER A 32 44.16 25.92 5.65
N LEU A 33 43.89 27.17 6.02
CA LEU A 33 43.16 28.13 5.20
C LEU A 33 44.17 28.85 4.31
N VAL A 34 44.49 28.22 3.17
CA VAL A 34 44.89 28.96 1.97
C VAL A 34 43.69 28.93 1.05
N THR A 35 43.22 30.11 0.70
CA THR A 35 42.12 30.43 -0.19
C THR A 35 42.08 29.55 -1.45
N PHE A 36 41.06 28.71 -1.56
CA PHE A 36 40.45 28.44 -2.85
C PHE A 36 39.10 29.14 -2.83
N ALA A 37 38.96 30.16 -3.67
CA ALA A 37 37.64 30.61 -4.10
C ALA A 37 36.93 29.36 -4.64
N SER A 38 35.89 28.90 -3.95
CA SER A 38 34.98 27.90 -4.46
C SER A 38 34.18 28.56 -5.58
N ASN A 39 34.75 28.54 -6.78
CA ASN A 39 33.93 28.55 -7.97
C ASN A 39 33.04 27.30 -7.88
N SER A 40 31.75 27.56 -7.67
CA SER A 40 30.67 26.65 -7.97
C SER A 40 30.88 26.03 -9.35
N PHE A 41 31.24 24.75 -9.38
CA PHE A 41 30.99 23.88 -10.51
C PHE A 41 30.32 22.64 -9.95
N ALA A 42 29.08 22.42 -10.37
CA ALA A 42 28.39 21.14 -10.24
C ALA A 42 29.34 20.03 -10.67
N SER A 43 29.52 18.97 -9.86
CA SER A 43 30.10 17.73 -10.36
C SER A 43 28.97 16.86 -10.89
N THR A 44 28.44 17.22 -12.06
CA THR A 44 27.97 16.19 -12.98
C THR A 44 29.17 15.28 -13.22
N ALA A 45 29.07 13.99 -12.89
CA ALA A 45 30.03 13.02 -13.40
C ALA A 45 29.82 12.98 -14.92
N GLY A 46 30.48 13.89 -15.63
CA GLY A 46 30.49 13.91 -17.07
C GLY A 46 31.12 12.61 -17.53
N ILE A 47 30.34 11.75 -18.16
CA ILE A 47 30.86 10.56 -18.83
C ILE A 47 30.23 10.49 -20.22
N SER A 48 31.00 10.08 -21.22
CA SER A 48 30.49 9.89 -22.57
C SER A 48 31.14 8.68 -23.23
N VAL A 49 30.50 8.17 -24.28
CA VAL A 49 31.01 7.06 -25.07
C VAL A 49 31.16 7.47 -26.53
N GLN A 50 32.31 7.12 -27.09
CA GLN A 50 32.48 7.03 -28.52
C GLN A 50 32.59 5.57 -28.92
N MET A 51 32.05 5.21 -30.07
CA MET A 51 32.15 3.85 -30.57
C MET A 51 32.28 3.78 -32.08
N TYR A 52 32.69 2.62 -32.57
CA TYR A 52 32.50 2.18 -33.95
C TYR A 52 32.60 0.66 -34.02
N ASN A 53 32.06 0.07 -35.10
CA ASN A 53 32.18 -1.35 -35.39
C ASN A 53 33.33 -1.59 -36.37
N SER A 54 34.32 -2.43 -36.03
CA SER A 54 35.41 -2.75 -36.97
C SER A 54 34.98 -3.60 -38.16
N ASN A 55 33.87 -4.34 -38.02
CA ASN A 55 33.23 -5.07 -39.10
C ASN A 55 31.82 -4.52 -39.32
N THR A 56 31.58 -3.90 -40.47
CA THR A 56 30.29 -3.31 -40.83
C THR A 56 29.54 -4.09 -41.91
N GLN A 57 29.97 -5.32 -42.22
CA GLN A 57 29.23 -6.19 -43.14
C GLN A 57 27.84 -6.51 -42.58
N THR A 58 26.81 -6.46 -43.42
CA THR A 58 25.44 -6.79 -43.01
C THR A 58 25.32 -8.16 -42.37
N TYR A 59 26.05 -9.15 -42.90
CA TYR A 59 26.09 -10.50 -42.34
C TYR A 59 27.49 -10.81 -41.84
N SER A 60 27.60 -11.26 -40.60
CA SER A 60 28.90 -11.60 -39.99
C SER A 60 28.72 -12.62 -38.88
N ASN A 61 29.65 -13.57 -38.76
CA ASN A 61 29.70 -14.48 -37.61
C ASN A 61 30.40 -13.88 -36.37
N THR A 62 30.86 -12.62 -36.49
CA THR A 62 31.52 -11.87 -35.42
C THR A 62 31.03 -10.43 -35.41
N LEU A 63 30.51 -9.96 -34.27
CA LEU A 63 30.25 -8.54 -34.03
C LEU A 63 31.50 -7.92 -33.40
N SER A 64 31.96 -6.77 -33.91
CA SER A 64 33.22 -6.16 -33.45
C SER A 64 33.03 -4.73 -32.93
N PRO A 65 32.28 -4.50 -31.84
CA PRO A 65 32.10 -3.18 -31.28
C PRO A 65 33.35 -2.73 -30.49
N ASN A 66 33.77 -1.48 -30.70
CA ASN A 66 34.85 -0.86 -29.95
C ASN A 66 34.39 0.44 -29.32
N PHE A 67 34.90 0.75 -28.13
CA PHE A 67 34.46 1.86 -27.30
C PHE A 67 35.64 2.70 -26.81
N LYS A 68 35.41 4.01 -26.68
CA LYS A 68 36.17 4.89 -25.80
C LYS A 68 35.22 5.49 -24.78
N ILE A 69 35.48 5.21 -23.51
CA ILE A 69 34.69 5.70 -22.39
C ILE A 69 35.44 6.90 -21.81
N TYR A 70 34.89 8.09 -21.98
CA TYR A 70 35.50 9.35 -21.57
C TYR A 70 34.97 9.80 -20.23
N ASN A 71 35.86 10.20 -19.34
CA ASN A 71 35.52 11.01 -18.19
C ASN A 71 35.56 12.48 -18.61
N THR A 72 34.40 13.09 -18.84
CA THR A 72 34.24 14.52 -19.15
C THR A 72 33.98 15.37 -17.91
N GLY A 73 33.94 14.76 -16.72
CA GLY A 73 33.85 15.41 -15.43
C GLY A 73 35.19 15.94 -14.90
N THR A 74 35.16 16.43 -13.66
CA THR A 74 36.30 17.06 -12.98
C THR A 74 36.96 16.19 -11.90
N THR A 75 36.37 15.04 -11.56
CA THR A 75 36.88 14.06 -10.59
C THR A 75 37.23 12.74 -11.27
N SER A 76 38.10 11.92 -10.65
CA SER A 76 38.41 10.60 -11.20
C SER A 76 37.24 9.64 -11.00
N ILE A 77 37.01 8.75 -11.98
CA ILE A 77 35.95 7.74 -11.95
C ILE A 77 36.59 6.37 -11.72
N ASP A 78 36.14 5.62 -10.72
CA ASP A 78 36.54 4.22 -10.53
C ASP A 78 35.93 3.34 -11.62
N LEU A 79 36.76 2.63 -12.38
CA LEU A 79 36.26 1.78 -13.47
C LEU A 79 35.41 0.63 -12.98
N SER A 80 35.61 0.16 -11.75
CA SER A 80 34.85 -0.97 -11.21
C SER A 80 33.37 -0.66 -10.98
N THR A 81 32.99 0.62 -10.95
CA THR A 81 31.59 1.05 -10.88
C THR A 81 30.94 1.17 -12.26
N ILE A 82 31.75 1.12 -13.33
CA ILE A 82 31.30 1.36 -14.71
C ILE A 82 30.85 0.07 -15.41
N LYS A 83 29.67 0.15 -16.03
CA LYS A 83 29.16 -0.85 -16.97
C LYS A 83 28.79 -0.18 -18.29
N VAL A 84 29.11 -0.84 -19.41
CA VAL A 84 28.76 -0.36 -20.76
C VAL A 84 27.93 -1.41 -21.47
N ARG A 85 26.77 -1.03 -22.03
CA ARG A 85 25.89 -1.95 -22.76
C ARG A 85 25.80 -1.62 -24.25
N TYR A 86 26.06 -2.63 -25.08
CA TYR A 86 25.88 -2.62 -26.53
C TYR A 86 24.72 -3.55 -26.89
N TYR A 87 23.67 -3.01 -27.48
CA TYR A 87 22.40 -3.67 -27.76
C TYR A 87 22.32 -4.14 -29.22
N TYR A 88 21.87 -5.38 -29.42
CA TYR A 88 21.83 -6.04 -30.71
C TYR A 88 20.77 -7.15 -30.71
N THR A 89 20.51 -7.72 -31.87
CA THR A 89 19.67 -8.91 -32.01
C THR A 89 20.54 -10.15 -32.06
N SER A 90 20.15 -11.18 -31.32
CA SER A 90 20.82 -12.48 -31.31
C SER A 90 20.64 -13.24 -32.61
N ASP A 91 19.63 -12.85 -33.42
CA ASP A 91 19.15 -13.58 -34.58
C ASP A 91 18.83 -15.06 -34.28
N GLY A 92 18.44 -15.36 -33.04
CA GLY A 92 18.16 -16.72 -32.57
C GLY A 92 19.41 -17.57 -32.29
N ILE A 93 20.61 -16.97 -32.30
CA ILE A 93 21.87 -17.66 -32.03
C ILE A 93 22.03 -17.86 -30.51
N THR A 94 22.07 -19.13 -30.08
CA THR A 94 22.34 -19.53 -28.69
C THR A 94 23.82 -19.94 -28.53
N GLY A 95 24.44 -19.64 -27.38
CA GLY A 95 25.84 -20.03 -27.09
C GLY A 95 26.93 -19.05 -27.56
N GLN A 96 26.59 -17.78 -27.73
CA GLN A 96 27.52 -16.71 -28.13
C GLN A 96 28.58 -16.46 -27.04
N THR A 97 29.77 -16.00 -27.43
CA THR A 97 30.84 -15.67 -26.47
C THR A 97 31.41 -14.27 -26.72
N TYR A 98 31.76 -13.58 -25.65
CA TYR A 98 32.46 -12.30 -25.73
C TYR A 98 33.96 -12.46 -25.44
N THR A 99 34.80 -11.77 -26.21
CA THR A 99 36.23 -11.63 -25.96
C THR A 99 36.61 -10.16 -25.96
N CYS A 100 37.33 -9.72 -24.93
CA CYS A 100 38.01 -8.43 -24.94
C CYS A 100 39.40 -8.62 -25.58
N ASP A 101 39.60 -8.06 -26.77
CA ASP A 101 40.87 -8.16 -27.50
C ASP A 101 41.92 -7.19 -26.94
N TYR A 102 41.46 -6.04 -26.45
CA TYR A 102 42.31 -5.02 -25.84
C TYR A 102 41.46 -4.10 -24.95
N ALA A 103 41.96 -3.77 -23.78
CA ALA A 103 41.50 -2.63 -23.02
C ALA A 103 42.66 -1.87 -22.37
N GLY A 104 42.64 -0.54 -22.45
CA GLY A 104 43.66 0.31 -21.87
C GLY A 104 43.75 1.70 -22.48
N HIS A 105 44.53 2.56 -21.84
CA HIS A 105 44.89 3.90 -22.35
C HIS A 105 46.32 4.26 -21.92
N TYR A 106 46.66 4.03 -20.64
CA TYR A 106 48.03 4.15 -20.10
C TYR A 106 48.61 2.83 -19.60
N SER A 107 47.76 1.92 -19.13
CA SER A 107 48.10 0.55 -18.73
C SER A 107 47.20 -0.43 -19.48
N ASN A 108 47.72 -1.63 -19.72
CA ASN A 108 46.91 -2.71 -20.26
C ASN A 108 46.04 -3.28 -19.12
N ILE A 109 44.73 -3.14 -19.26
CA ILE A 109 43.73 -3.63 -18.32
C ILE A 109 42.85 -4.74 -18.93
N THR A 110 43.25 -5.30 -20.07
CA THR A 110 42.47 -6.33 -20.80
C THR A 110 42.05 -7.51 -19.91
N SER A 111 42.89 -7.92 -18.97
CA SER A 111 42.57 -9.00 -18.02
C SER A 111 41.57 -8.59 -16.94
N SER A 112 41.45 -7.29 -16.65
CA SER A 112 40.50 -6.66 -15.71
C SER A 112 39.20 -6.22 -16.40
N THR A 113 39.11 -6.31 -17.73
CA THR A 113 37.88 -6.03 -18.49
C THR A 113 37.19 -7.32 -18.85
N LYS A 114 35.92 -7.45 -18.45
CA LYS A 114 35.09 -8.62 -18.69
C LYS A 114 33.85 -8.22 -19.47
N GLY A 115 33.15 -9.21 -20.01
CA GLY A 115 31.85 -8.96 -20.58
C GLY A 115 30.96 -10.19 -20.45
N GLN A 116 29.66 -9.92 -20.40
CA GLN A 116 28.62 -10.93 -20.36
C GLN A 116 27.56 -10.62 -21.42
N ILE A 117 26.98 -11.66 -22.00
CA ILE A 117 25.89 -11.55 -22.97
C ILE A 117 24.60 -11.84 -22.21
N VAL A 118 23.66 -10.91 -22.30
CA VAL A 118 22.43 -10.94 -21.52
C VAL A 118 21.25 -10.77 -22.48
N SER A 119 20.30 -11.69 -22.43
CA SER A 119 19.02 -11.54 -23.13
C SER A 119 18.18 -10.47 -22.46
N MET A 120 17.54 -9.62 -23.25
CA MET A 120 16.69 -8.54 -22.75
C MET A 120 15.30 -9.07 -22.37
N ALA A 121 14.79 -8.65 -21.21
CA ALA A 121 13.41 -8.91 -20.81
C ALA A 121 12.39 -8.21 -21.74
N ASN A 122 12.63 -6.94 -22.07
CA ASN A 122 11.81 -6.15 -22.99
C ASN A 122 12.52 -6.04 -24.35
N GLN A 123 12.27 -7.01 -25.23
CA GLN A 123 12.90 -7.07 -26.55
C GLN A 123 12.23 -6.08 -27.52
N THR A 124 13.02 -5.36 -28.32
CA THR A 124 12.54 -4.58 -29.46
C THR A 124 12.83 -5.33 -30.76
N SER A 125 12.27 -4.85 -31.87
CA SER A 125 12.57 -5.39 -33.20
C SER A 125 14.05 -5.28 -33.59
N ASP A 126 14.80 -4.40 -32.92
CA ASP A 126 16.21 -4.11 -33.20
C ASP A 126 17.16 -4.41 -32.01
N ALA A 127 16.66 -4.97 -30.92
CA ALA A 127 17.47 -5.44 -29.80
C ALA A 127 16.72 -6.47 -28.96
N ASP A 128 17.23 -7.69 -28.91
CA ASP A 128 16.76 -8.75 -28.00
C ASP A 128 17.82 -9.15 -26.95
N THR A 129 19.04 -8.63 -27.10
CA THR A 129 20.24 -9.03 -26.36
C THR A 129 21.16 -7.82 -26.19
N TYR A 130 21.92 -7.77 -25.10
CA TYR A 130 23.04 -6.83 -24.98
C TYR A 130 24.32 -7.52 -24.51
N LEU A 131 25.44 -6.94 -24.94
CA LEU A 131 26.75 -7.18 -24.35
C LEU A 131 26.94 -6.15 -23.23
N GLU A 132 27.10 -6.61 -21.99
CA GLU A 132 27.49 -5.77 -20.86
C GLU A 132 28.98 -5.95 -20.56
N ILE A 133 29.75 -4.89 -20.77
CA ILE A 133 31.17 -4.80 -20.43
C ILE A 133 31.28 -4.21 -19.03
N TYR A 134 32.08 -4.85 -18.18
CA TYR A 134 32.35 -4.39 -16.82
C TYR A 134 33.83 -4.56 -16.47
N PHE A 135 34.26 -3.89 -15.41
CA PHE A 135 35.65 -3.88 -14.98
C PHE A 135 35.79 -4.42 -13.55
N THR A 136 36.85 -5.18 -13.28
CA THR A 136 37.19 -5.60 -11.93
C THR A 136 37.86 -4.47 -11.16
N SER A 137 37.94 -4.55 -9.84
CA SER A 137 38.61 -3.56 -8.97
C SER A 137 40.08 -3.29 -9.36
N SER A 138 40.73 -4.24 -10.03
CA SER A 138 42.09 -4.09 -10.57
C SER A 138 42.19 -3.24 -11.83
N ALA A 139 41.09 -2.73 -12.40
CA ALA A 139 41.10 -1.87 -13.58
C ALA A 139 41.55 -0.43 -13.29
N GLY A 140 41.43 0.03 -12.04
CA GLY A 140 41.85 1.36 -11.61
C GLY A 140 40.82 2.45 -11.95
N VAL A 141 41.29 3.66 -12.27
CA VAL A 141 40.43 4.85 -12.42
C VAL A 141 40.64 5.52 -13.78
N ILE A 142 39.61 6.21 -14.28
CA ILE A 142 39.71 7.17 -15.38
C ILE A 142 39.86 8.58 -14.79
N ALA A 143 41.01 9.22 -15.02
CA ALA A 143 41.23 10.60 -14.62
C ALA A 143 40.32 11.58 -15.40
N PRO A 144 40.07 12.80 -14.86
CA PRO A 144 39.34 13.85 -15.57
C PRO A 144 39.90 14.12 -16.97
N ASN A 145 39.01 14.32 -17.94
CA ASN A 145 39.34 14.54 -19.37
C ASN A 145 40.18 13.42 -20.00
N SER A 146 40.13 12.21 -19.44
CA SER A 146 40.80 11.02 -19.96
C SER A 146 39.78 9.99 -20.45
N TYR A 147 40.26 8.90 -21.03
CA TYR A 147 39.41 7.80 -21.46
C TYR A 147 40.05 6.44 -21.23
N VAL A 148 39.23 5.39 -21.34
CA VAL A 148 39.71 4.02 -21.53
C VAL A 148 39.20 3.51 -22.88
N GLU A 149 40.08 2.89 -23.66
CA GLU A 149 39.70 2.19 -24.89
C GLU A 149 39.35 0.74 -24.57
N VAL A 150 38.28 0.21 -25.17
CA VAL A 150 37.90 -1.20 -25.10
C VAL A 150 37.59 -1.70 -26.50
N LYS A 151 38.26 -2.77 -26.92
CA LYS A 151 38.03 -3.48 -28.19
C LYS A 151 37.50 -4.86 -27.90
N GLY A 152 36.32 -5.15 -28.44
CA GLY A 152 35.57 -6.36 -28.14
C GLY A 152 35.12 -7.11 -29.39
N ARG A 153 34.94 -8.42 -29.23
CA ARG A 153 34.30 -9.28 -30.22
C ARG A 153 33.24 -10.17 -29.57
N ILE A 154 32.07 -10.23 -30.19
CA ILE A 154 31.02 -11.22 -29.91
C ILE A 154 31.11 -12.26 -31.02
N ILE A 155 31.36 -13.51 -30.66
CA ILE A 155 31.59 -14.62 -31.59
C ILE A 155 30.41 -15.56 -31.48
N SER A 156 29.79 -15.89 -32.62
CA SER A 156 28.67 -16.84 -32.67
C SER A 156 29.12 -18.29 -32.43
N TYR A 157 28.24 -19.08 -31.84
CA TYR A 157 28.40 -20.53 -31.78
C TYR A 157 28.28 -21.14 -33.19
N ASN A 158 29.11 -22.12 -33.52
CA ASN A 158 29.13 -22.80 -34.83
C ASN A 158 29.23 -21.89 -36.07
N TYR A 159 29.76 -20.67 -35.93
CA TYR A 159 29.95 -19.70 -37.03
C TYR A 159 28.66 -19.28 -37.75
N GLN A 160 27.51 -19.30 -37.08
CA GLN A 160 26.28 -18.72 -37.61
C GLN A 160 26.45 -17.19 -37.82
N ASN A 161 25.79 -16.61 -38.81
CA ASN A 161 25.88 -15.18 -39.09
C ASN A 161 24.79 -14.40 -38.37
N TYR A 162 25.18 -13.31 -37.70
CA TYR A 162 24.31 -12.20 -37.30
C TYR A 162 23.95 -11.31 -38.51
N THR A 163 22.91 -10.49 -38.36
CA THR A 163 22.37 -9.55 -39.34
C THR A 163 22.54 -8.10 -38.88
N GLN A 164 23.77 -7.61 -38.73
CA GLN A 164 24.09 -6.36 -38.01
C GLN A 164 23.24 -5.11 -38.33
N ASN A 165 22.63 -4.97 -39.51
CA ASN A 165 21.78 -3.82 -39.83
C ASN A 165 20.41 -3.80 -39.12
N ASN A 166 20.04 -4.87 -38.42
CA ASN A 166 18.89 -4.89 -37.50
C ASN A 166 19.30 -4.61 -36.04
N ASP A 167 20.57 -4.31 -35.75
CA ASP A 167 21.04 -4.12 -34.37
C ASP A 167 20.97 -2.64 -33.94
N TYR A 168 20.38 -2.38 -32.78
CA TYR A 168 20.17 -1.03 -32.25
C TYR A 168 21.46 -0.22 -32.13
N SER A 169 22.50 -0.79 -31.51
CA SER A 169 23.78 -0.11 -31.27
C SER A 169 24.73 -0.14 -32.47
N PHE A 170 24.42 -0.89 -33.53
CA PHE A 170 25.31 -1.02 -34.68
C PHE A 170 25.44 0.29 -35.46
N ASN A 171 26.69 0.68 -35.75
CA ASN A 171 26.98 1.87 -36.53
C ASN A 171 27.64 1.49 -37.87
N PRO A 172 26.86 1.44 -38.98
CA PRO A 172 27.40 1.04 -40.28
C PRO A 172 28.26 2.10 -40.96
N THR A 173 28.21 3.36 -40.50
CA THR A 173 28.81 4.51 -41.21
C THR A 173 30.08 5.04 -40.57
N ALA A 174 30.29 4.80 -39.27
CA ALA A 174 31.48 5.25 -38.57
C ALA A 174 32.73 4.45 -39.00
N THR A 175 33.72 5.15 -39.56
CA THR A 175 35.03 4.55 -39.93
C THR A 175 36.07 4.65 -38.82
N ASN A 176 35.75 5.32 -37.70
CA ASN A 176 36.56 5.46 -36.48
C ASN A 176 35.62 5.87 -35.33
N TYR A 177 36.13 5.97 -34.10
CA TYR A 177 35.38 6.41 -32.92
C TYR A 177 34.57 7.68 -33.19
N ALA A 178 33.25 7.56 -33.04
CA ALA A 178 32.29 8.65 -33.15
C ALA A 178 31.38 8.63 -31.93
N ASP A 179 30.84 9.79 -31.54
CA ASP A 179 29.88 9.89 -30.45
C ASP A 179 28.66 9.00 -30.73
N SER A 180 28.21 8.26 -29.72
CA SER A 180 27.01 7.42 -29.83
C SER A 180 26.11 7.63 -28.63
N ASN A 181 24.83 7.84 -28.90
CA ASN A 181 23.77 7.81 -27.90
C ASN A 181 23.06 6.45 -27.85
N LYS A 182 23.45 5.47 -28.68
CA LYS A 182 22.83 4.14 -28.73
C LYS A 182 23.60 3.07 -27.95
N VAL A 183 24.55 3.49 -27.14
CA VAL A 183 25.29 2.67 -26.17
C VAL A 183 25.13 3.35 -24.83
N THR A 184 24.81 2.58 -23.80
CA THR A 184 24.56 3.13 -22.47
C THR A 184 25.76 2.90 -21.56
N ILE A 185 25.98 3.85 -20.66
CA ILE A 185 26.97 3.74 -19.59
C ILE A 185 26.25 3.90 -18.26
N TYR A 186 26.48 2.95 -17.35
CA TYR A 186 26.01 3.00 -15.97
C TYR A 186 27.21 3.19 -15.05
N ALA A 187 27.04 4.01 -14.01
CA ALA A 187 27.96 4.11 -12.89
C ALA A 187 27.17 3.77 -11.63
N ASP A 188 27.66 2.82 -10.83
CA ASP A 188 27.00 2.35 -9.61
C ASP A 188 25.54 1.95 -9.84
N GLY A 189 25.26 1.34 -11.01
CA GLY A 189 23.92 0.91 -11.40
C GLY A 189 23.01 2.00 -11.96
N VAL A 190 23.42 3.27 -11.97
CA VAL A 190 22.62 4.40 -12.48
C VAL A 190 23.06 4.78 -13.90
N LEU A 191 22.11 4.96 -14.82
CA LEU A 191 22.37 5.40 -16.19
C LEU A 191 22.98 6.81 -16.21
N GLN A 192 24.20 6.95 -16.71
CA GLN A 192 24.93 8.22 -16.80
C GLN A 192 24.99 8.79 -18.23
N ALA A 193 24.97 7.92 -19.25
CA ALA A 193 25.04 8.33 -20.65
C ALA A 193 24.35 7.34 -21.58
N GLY A 194 23.88 7.84 -22.72
CA GLY A 194 23.23 7.05 -23.77
C GLY A 194 21.72 6.88 -23.58
N THR A 195 21.12 6.12 -24.49
CA THR A 195 19.70 5.78 -24.51
C THR A 195 19.59 4.29 -24.83
N ALA A 196 18.92 3.55 -23.96
CA ALA A 196 18.62 2.14 -24.19
C ALA A 196 17.51 2.00 -25.26
N PRO A 197 17.45 0.89 -26.01
CA PRO A 197 16.41 0.61 -27.00
C PRO A 197 15.00 0.55 -26.40
N VAL A 198 14.91 0.28 -25.10
CA VAL A 198 13.71 0.39 -24.28
C VAL A 198 13.94 1.44 -23.20
N THR A 199 12.90 2.18 -22.85
CA THR A 199 12.89 2.90 -21.57
C THR A 199 13.07 1.85 -20.47
N GLU A 200 14.05 2.00 -19.56
CA GLU A 200 14.10 1.12 -18.40
C GLU A 200 12.75 1.13 -17.70
N SER A 201 12.28 -0.05 -17.29
CA SER A 201 10.92 -0.28 -16.84
C SER A 201 10.51 0.75 -15.78
N THR A 202 9.55 1.59 -16.14
CA THR A 202 8.84 2.49 -15.23
C THR A 202 7.53 1.87 -14.75
N GLN A 203 7.32 0.57 -15.00
CA GLN A 203 6.11 -0.12 -14.57
C GLN A 203 6.29 -0.64 -13.15
N ALA A 204 5.25 -0.42 -12.35
CA ALA A 204 5.06 -1.15 -11.12
C ALA A 204 5.06 -2.65 -11.41
N ILE A 205 6.02 -3.37 -10.86
CA ILE A 205 6.09 -4.82 -10.95
C ILE A 205 5.50 -5.36 -9.66
N THR A 206 4.46 -6.20 -9.75
CA THR A 206 4.02 -7.02 -8.60
C THR A 206 3.95 -8.46 -9.06
N LEU A 207 4.87 -9.27 -8.53
CA LEU A 207 4.89 -10.72 -8.70
C LEU A 207 4.19 -11.34 -7.50
N ARG A 208 3.37 -12.36 -7.73
CA ARG A 208 2.68 -13.12 -6.68
C ARG A 208 3.03 -14.59 -6.83
N TYR A 209 3.38 -15.23 -5.72
CA TYR A 209 3.69 -16.66 -5.65
C TYR A 209 2.94 -17.27 -4.49
N GLU A 210 2.07 -18.22 -4.79
CA GLU A 210 1.37 -19.02 -3.80
C GLU A 210 2.36 -19.98 -3.14
N ALA A 211 2.24 -20.18 -1.82
CA ALA A 211 3.19 -21.00 -1.09
C ALA A 211 3.03 -22.49 -1.46
N GLU A 212 1.79 -22.93 -1.65
CA GLU A 212 1.41 -24.30 -1.99
C GLU A 212 1.90 -24.73 -3.39
N ASP A 213 2.16 -23.78 -4.29
CA ASP A 213 2.78 -24.02 -5.59
C ASP A 213 4.31 -24.21 -5.49
N GLY A 214 4.90 -23.90 -4.33
CA GLY A 214 6.33 -24.03 -4.07
C GLY A 214 6.78 -25.48 -3.80
N ILE A 215 8.10 -25.67 -3.81
CA ILE A 215 8.72 -26.97 -3.53
C ILE A 215 8.91 -27.11 -2.02
N THR A 216 8.15 -28.02 -1.41
CA THR A 216 8.26 -28.38 0.01
C THR A 216 9.16 -29.59 0.21
N THR A 217 9.85 -29.68 1.36
CA THR A 217 10.64 -30.86 1.73
C THR A 217 9.76 -32.08 2.05
N ASP A 218 8.50 -31.86 2.43
CA ASP A 218 7.49 -32.88 2.64
C ASP A 218 6.14 -32.38 2.14
N SER A 219 5.47 -33.17 1.30
CA SER A 219 4.13 -32.86 0.77
C SER A 219 3.07 -32.62 1.85
N SER A 220 3.23 -33.15 3.08
CA SER A 220 2.29 -32.91 4.17
C SER A 220 2.34 -31.49 4.74
N MET A 221 3.34 -30.69 4.32
CA MET A 221 3.45 -29.29 4.69
C MET A 221 2.34 -28.45 4.04
N ILE A 222 1.81 -28.87 2.89
CA ILE A 222 0.66 -28.23 2.24
C ILE A 222 -0.61 -28.64 3.00
N LYS A 223 -1.36 -27.65 3.46
CA LYS A 223 -2.55 -27.82 4.29
C LYS A 223 -3.68 -26.96 3.72
N SER A 224 -4.93 -27.38 3.94
CA SER A 224 -6.10 -26.66 3.42
C SER A 224 -6.76 -25.81 4.50
N ASP A 225 -7.17 -24.61 4.12
CA ASP A 225 -8.00 -23.71 4.91
C ASP A 225 -8.80 -22.80 3.95
N PRO A 226 -10.15 -22.81 3.98
CA PRO A 226 -10.96 -22.06 3.01
C PRO A 226 -10.79 -20.54 3.08
N TYR A 227 -10.09 -20.02 4.10
CA TYR A 227 -9.80 -18.59 4.25
C TYR A 227 -8.45 -18.17 3.66
N CYS A 228 -7.59 -19.13 3.31
CA CYS A 228 -6.32 -18.91 2.62
C CYS A 228 -6.53 -18.64 1.12
N SER A 229 -5.52 -18.05 0.47
CA SER A 229 -5.53 -17.97 -0.99
C SER A 229 -5.56 -19.36 -1.60
N ASN A 230 -6.39 -19.54 -2.63
CA ASN A 230 -6.71 -20.83 -3.24
C ASN A 230 -7.18 -21.94 -2.28
N GLY A 231 -7.48 -21.62 -1.01
CA GLY A 231 -7.88 -22.57 0.00
C GLY A 231 -6.74 -23.40 0.61
N GLU A 232 -5.47 -23.06 0.35
CA GLU A 232 -4.30 -23.83 0.82
C GLU A 232 -3.17 -22.93 1.34
N TYR A 233 -2.25 -23.51 2.11
CA TYR A 233 -1.09 -22.82 2.67
C TYR A 233 0.02 -23.82 3.00
N VAL A 234 1.23 -23.31 3.26
CA VAL A 234 2.37 -24.14 3.69
C VAL A 234 2.68 -23.94 5.17
N GLY A 235 2.45 -24.99 5.95
CA GLY A 235 2.81 -25.08 7.36
C GLY A 235 4.10 -25.86 7.61
N ASP A 236 4.40 -26.04 8.90
CA ASP A 236 5.52 -26.87 9.40
C ASP A 236 6.90 -26.53 8.81
N ILE A 237 7.07 -25.30 8.33
CA ILE A 237 8.37 -24.74 7.92
C ILE A 237 9.24 -24.61 9.18
N GLY A 238 10.50 -25.01 9.10
CA GLY A 238 11.46 -24.93 10.20
C GLY A 238 12.07 -26.27 10.57
N GLN A 239 13.03 -26.23 11.49
CA GLN A 239 13.97 -27.33 11.75
C GLN A 239 14.65 -27.76 10.44
N SER A 240 14.33 -28.95 9.93
CA SER A 240 14.81 -29.46 8.63
C SER A 240 13.88 -29.14 7.45
N ASN A 241 12.66 -28.69 7.72
CA ASN A 241 11.65 -28.47 6.69
C ASN A 241 11.78 -27.09 6.06
N THR A 242 11.73 -27.03 4.73
CA THR A 242 11.85 -25.78 3.96
C THR A 242 10.80 -25.71 2.87
N LEU A 243 10.39 -24.47 2.58
CA LEU A 243 9.60 -24.12 1.40
C LEU A 243 10.53 -23.39 0.43
N THR A 244 10.60 -23.83 -0.82
CA THR A 244 11.33 -23.13 -1.88
C THR A 244 10.35 -22.57 -2.90
N ILE A 245 10.35 -21.26 -3.07
CA ILE A 245 9.59 -20.59 -4.14
C ILE A 245 10.60 -20.25 -5.26
N ASN A 246 10.34 -20.72 -6.48
CA ASN A 246 11.12 -20.35 -7.64
C ASN A 246 10.54 -19.05 -8.22
N ALA A 247 11.22 -17.93 -8.00
CA ALA A 247 10.78 -16.61 -8.44
C ALA A 247 11.55 -16.15 -9.68
N ASP A 248 10.82 -15.78 -10.73
CA ASP A 248 11.38 -15.18 -11.94
C ASP A 248 11.41 -13.65 -11.82
N ILE A 249 12.60 -13.12 -11.55
CA ILE A 249 12.79 -11.70 -11.28
C ILE A 249 13.06 -10.97 -12.61
N PRO A 250 12.22 -10.00 -13.02
CA PRO A 250 12.31 -9.39 -14.34
C PRO A 250 13.51 -8.46 -14.51
N GLU A 251 14.04 -7.89 -13.41
CA GLU A 251 15.19 -7.00 -13.44
C GLU A 251 15.92 -6.95 -12.10
N THR A 252 17.21 -6.63 -12.12
CA THR A 252 17.98 -6.49 -10.87
C THR A 252 17.55 -5.22 -10.15
N GLY A 253 17.33 -5.27 -8.84
CA GLY A 253 17.02 -4.08 -8.05
C GLY A 253 16.55 -4.37 -6.63
N THR A 254 16.13 -3.31 -5.96
CA THR A 254 15.45 -3.38 -4.66
C THR A 254 13.96 -3.62 -4.89
N TYR A 255 13.40 -4.56 -4.15
CA TYR A 255 11.99 -4.92 -4.15
C TYR A 255 11.47 -4.90 -2.71
N THR A 256 10.18 -4.62 -2.54
CA THR A 256 9.46 -4.94 -1.31
C THR A 256 8.93 -6.36 -1.42
N MET A 257 9.43 -7.26 -0.58
CA MET A 257 8.86 -8.58 -0.39
C MET A 257 7.85 -8.53 0.75
N THR A 258 6.59 -8.85 0.47
CA THR A 258 5.56 -9.03 1.48
C THR A 258 5.24 -10.51 1.64
N ILE A 259 5.30 -11.01 2.86
CA ILE A 259 4.91 -12.37 3.21
C ILE A 259 3.53 -12.30 3.84
N TYR A 260 2.57 -13.02 3.25
CA TYR A 260 1.25 -13.23 3.85
C TYR A 260 1.31 -14.53 4.63
N TYR A 261 0.99 -14.44 5.90
CA TYR A 261 1.22 -15.52 6.82
C TYR A 261 0.15 -15.62 7.91
N ARG A 262 0.17 -16.79 8.51
CA ARG A 262 -0.67 -17.24 9.59
C ARG A 262 0.19 -17.58 10.79
N SER A 263 -0.10 -16.92 11.91
CA SER A 263 0.59 -17.19 13.17
C SER A 263 -0.17 -16.60 14.35
N ALA A 264 -0.50 -17.41 15.35
CA ALA A 264 -1.10 -16.88 16.58
C ALA A 264 -0.13 -16.03 17.41
N THR A 265 1.15 -16.42 17.44
CA THR A 265 2.22 -15.77 18.22
C THR A 265 3.30 -15.21 17.31
N ASN A 266 4.20 -14.39 17.87
CA ASN A 266 5.38 -13.96 17.13
C ASN A 266 6.22 -15.17 16.73
N LYS A 267 6.58 -15.26 15.46
CA LYS A 267 7.49 -16.26 14.90
C LYS A 267 8.50 -15.57 13.99
N ALA A 268 9.59 -16.26 13.69
CA ALA A 268 10.56 -15.78 12.72
C ALA A 268 10.61 -16.72 11.53
N VAL A 269 10.84 -16.17 10.35
CA VAL A 269 11.20 -16.92 9.15
C VAL A 269 12.48 -16.34 8.58
N ARG A 270 13.34 -17.20 8.09
CA ARG A 270 14.49 -16.82 7.27
C ARG A 270 14.17 -17.17 5.84
N PHE A 271 14.42 -16.26 4.90
CA PHE A 271 14.56 -16.67 3.51
C PHE A 271 16.00 -16.51 3.05
N THR A 272 16.43 -17.41 2.16
CA THR A 272 17.78 -17.44 1.60
C THR A 272 17.67 -17.55 0.08
N GLN A 273 18.36 -16.66 -0.62
CA GLN A 273 18.45 -16.65 -2.08
C GLN A 273 19.46 -17.68 -2.58
N SER A 274 19.39 -18.06 -3.86
CA SER A 274 20.36 -18.96 -4.51
C SER A 274 21.83 -18.50 -4.41
N ASN A 275 22.07 -17.19 -4.29
CA ASN A 275 23.41 -16.61 -4.13
C ASN A 275 23.95 -16.66 -2.68
N GLY A 276 23.18 -17.21 -1.74
CA GLY A 276 23.52 -17.31 -0.31
C GLY A 276 23.15 -16.09 0.54
N ARG A 277 22.63 -15.00 -0.05
CA ARG A 277 22.12 -13.85 0.69
C ARG A 277 20.88 -14.26 1.48
N SER A 278 20.79 -13.83 2.73
CA SER A 278 19.71 -14.25 3.62
C SER A 278 19.18 -13.12 4.47
N TYR A 279 17.88 -13.17 4.72
CA TYR A 279 17.11 -12.17 5.46
C TYR A 279 16.35 -12.88 6.57
N GLY A 280 16.41 -12.33 7.79
CA GLY A 280 15.61 -12.80 8.92
C GLY A 280 14.44 -11.85 9.14
N ILE A 281 13.23 -12.38 9.13
CA ILE A 281 11.99 -11.61 9.25
C ILE A 281 11.25 -12.09 10.49
N VAL A 282 10.78 -11.15 11.30
CA VAL A 282 9.89 -11.42 12.43
C VAL A 282 8.46 -11.19 12.00
N CYS A 283 7.67 -12.25 12.01
CA CYS A 283 6.24 -12.25 11.74
C CYS A 283 5.51 -12.17 13.08
N LEU A 284 4.83 -11.06 13.34
CA LEU A 284 4.10 -10.86 14.59
C LEU A 284 2.88 -11.79 14.69
N GLY A 285 2.42 -12.06 15.90
CA GLY A 285 1.18 -12.80 16.11
C GLY A 285 -0.03 -12.03 15.55
N ASN A 286 -0.94 -12.76 14.92
CA ASN A 286 -2.22 -12.27 14.40
C ASN A 286 -3.37 -12.53 15.40
N GLY A 287 -3.03 -12.90 16.64
CA GLY A 287 -3.97 -13.26 17.71
C GLY A 287 -4.67 -14.61 17.51
N ASN A 288 -4.71 -15.14 16.29
CA ASN A 288 -5.24 -16.45 15.91
C ASN A 288 -4.46 -16.99 14.69
N VAL A 289 -4.29 -18.31 14.61
CA VAL A 289 -3.57 -18.97 13.50
C VAL A 289 -4.34 -18.93 12.18
N SER A 290 -5.66 -18.82 12.19
CA SER A 290 -6.49 -18.69 10.98
C SER A 290 -6.53 -17.26 10.44
N ASN A 291 -6.07 -16.28 11.23
CA ASN A 291 -6.00 -14.89 10.79
C ASN A 291 -4.80 -14.67 9.88
N ILE A 292 -5.03 -13.99 8.77
CA ILE A 292 -3.99 -13.66 7.80
C ILE A 292 -3.46 -12.27 8.12
N GLY A 293 -2.16 -12.21 8.38
CA GLY A 293 -1.41 -10.95 8.51
C GLY A 293 -0.36 -10.87 7.42
N SER A 294 0.26 -9.71 7.29
CA SER A 294 1.42 -9.53 6.41
C SER A 294 2.64 -9.02 7.17
N VAL A 295 3.81 -9.18 6.56
CA VAL A 295 5.03 -8.49 6.91
C VAL A 295 5.80 -8.16 5.64
N SER A 296 6.24 -6.92 5.53
CA SER A 296 6.95 -6.38 4.37
C SER A 296 8.39 -6.06 4.72
N THR A 297 9.31 -6.34 3.79
CA THR A 297 10.73 -6.02 3.95
C THR A 297 11.38 -5.71 2.60
N GLU A 298 12.32 -4.78 2.59
CA GLU A 298 13.12 -4.47 1.40
C GLU A 298 14.17 -5.56 1.17
N VAL A 299 14.25 -6.05 -0.06
CA VAL A 299 15.12 -7.12 -0.49
C VAL A 299 15.80 -6.74 -1.80
N GLU A 300 17.04 -7.15 -1.98
CA GLU A 300 17.75 -6.94 -3.24
C GLU A 300 17.70 -8.25 -4.02
N LEU A 301 17.14 -8.21 -5.22
CA LEU A 301 16.98 -9.36 -6.10
C LEU A 301 17.70 -9.12 -7.41
N ASN A 302 18.34 -10.17 -7.92
CA ASN A 302 18.98 -10.15 -9.22
C ASN A 302 17.99 -10.64 -10.28
N GLU A 303 18.09 -10.08 -11.48
CA GLU A 303 17.35 -10.53 -12.67
C GLU A 303 17.55 -12.03 -12.92
N GLY A 304 16.49 -12.68 -13.39
CA GLY A 304 16.43 -14.10 -13.71
C GLY A 304 15.76 -14.94 -12.63
N THR A 305 15.74 -16.25 -12.84
CA THR A 305 15.18 -17.21 -11.90
C THR A 305 16.02 -17.27 -10.62
N CYS A 306 15.37 -17.13 -9.47
CA CYS A 306 15.96 -17.13 -8.15
C CYS A 306 15.16 -18.06 -7.22
N ASP A 307 15.84 -18.98 -6.54
CA ASP A 307 15.23 -19.79 -5.49
C ASP A 307 15.19 -19.00 -4.20
N LEU A 308 13.99 -18.84 -3.66
CA LEU A 308 13.73 -18.23 -2.36
C LEU A 308 13.40 -19.35 -1.37
N VAL A 309 14.39 -19.73 -0.57
CA VAL A 309 14.28 -20.84 0.39
C VAL A 309 13.86 -20.30 1.77
N PHE A 310 12.61 -20.49 2.13
CA PHE A 310 12.05 -20.19 3.45
C PHE A 310 12.36 -21.32 4.44
N SER A 311 12.95 -20.96 5.57
CA SER A 311 13.44 -21.89 6.60
C SER A 311 13.45 -21.24 7.98
N ASN A 312 13.55 -22.08 9.02
CA ASN A 312 13.93 -21.62 10.35
C ASN A 312 14.60 -22.79 11.11
N PRO A 313 15.93 -22.85 11.20
CA PRO A 313 16.60 -24.03 11.75
C PRO A 313 16.36 -24.25 13.25
N SER A 314 15.93 -23.22 13.98
CA SER A 314 15.84 -23.24 15.45
C SER A 314 14.45 -23.62 15.97
N THR A 315 13.40 -23.36 15.20
CA THR A 315 12.00 -23.57 15.61
C THR A 315 11.08 -23.52 14.39
N THR A 316 9.79 -23.76 14.58
CA THR A 316 8.79 -23.58 13.52
C THR A 316 8.66 -22.11 13.13
N ALA A 317 8.69 -21.84 11.83
CA ALA A 317 8.32 -20.57 11.21
C ALA A 317 6.79 -20.36 11.24
N PRO A 318 6.30 -19.16 10.89
CA PRO A 318 4.89 -18.95 10.56
C PRO A 318 4.45 -19.82 9.37
N GLU A 319 3.15 -20.05 9.27
CA GLU A 319 2.53 -20.72 8.14
C GLU A 319 2.38 -19.70 7.01
N ILE A 320 2.90 -19.99 5.82
CA ILE A 320 2.93 -19.04 4.70
C ILE A 320 1.77 -19.34 3.75
N ASP A 321 0.98 -18.32 3.46
CA ASP A 321 -0.14 -18.35 2.50
C ASP A 321 0.41 -18.08 1.10
N PHE A 322 0.93 -16.86 0.89
CA PHE A 322 1.61 -16.49 -0.35
C PHE A 322 2.63 -15.38 -0.08
N ILE A 323 3.45 -15.09 -1.09
CA ILE A 323 4.31 -13.90 -1.09
C ILE A 323 4.01 -13.00 -2.27
N THR A 324 4.26 -11.71 -2.09
CA THR A 324 4.37 -10.76 -3.20
C THR A 324 5.76 -10.15 -3.24
N ILE A 325 6.30 -9.98 -4.44
CA ILE A 325 7.56 -9.29 -4.69
C ILE A 325 7.23 -8.10 -5.58
N THR A 326 7.30 -6.91 -5.00
CA THR A 326 6.85 -5.69 -5.65
C THR A 326 8.03 -4.75 -5.85
N LYS A 327 8.27 -4.34 -7.10
CA LYS A 327 9.11 -3.19 -7.41
C LYS A 327 8.19 -2.02 -7.65
N ASP A 328 8.21 -1.09 -6.70
CA ASP A 328 7.48 0.17 -6.70
C ASP A 328 6.01 0.07 -7.18
N LEU A 329 5.02 0.13 -6.28
CA LEU A 329 3.60 0.20 -6.73
C LEU A 329 3.28 1.44 -7.55
N VAL A 330 4.15 2.45 -7.50
CA VAL A 330 4.02 3.73 -8.18
C VAL A 330 5.29 3.98 -8.97
N ALA A 331 5.18 4.41 -10.21
CA ALA A 331 6.36 4.70 -11.01
C ALA A 331 7.20 5.83 -10.37
N ASN A 332 8.53 5.69 -10.45
CA ASN A 332 9.49 6.77 -10.14
C ASN A 332 9.30 7.37 -8.74
N THR A 333 9.18 6.49 -7.74
CA THR A 333 9.00 6.75 -6.31
C THR A 333 10.11 7.60 -5.69
N ASN A 334 11.35 7.46 -6.14
CA ASN A 334 12.49 8.30 -5.75
C ASN A 334 12.66 9.56 -6.62
N PHE A 335 11.78 9.78 -7.59
CA PHE A 335 11.77 10.93 -8.50
C PHE A 335 13.06 11.15 -9.31
N GLU A 336 13.90 10.15 -9.49
CA GLU A 336 15.18 10.31 -10.18
C GLU A 336 15.09 10.25 -11.71
N LEU A 337 13.99 9.70 -12.23
CA LEU A 337 13.76 9.49 -13.65
C LEU A 337 12.86 10.58 -14.23
N GLY A 338 13.19 11.07 -15.43
CA GLY A 338 12.46 12.18 -16.03
C GLY A 338 13.14 12.72 -17.28
N THR A 339 12.42 13.53 -18.05
CA THR A 339 12.97 14.26 -19.20
C THR A 339 12.40 15.67 -19.25
N ASN A 340 13.12 16.61 -19.86
CA ASN A 340 12.67 17.99 -20.08
C ASN A 340 12.20 18.73 -18.81
N GLY A 341 12.79 18.43 -17.65
CA GLY A 341 12.43 19.08 -16.39
C GLY A 341 11.17 18.51 -15.71
N SER A 342 10.67 17.36 -16.17
CA SER A 342 9.51 16.66 -15.59
C SER A 342 9.87 15.23 -15.16
N PRO A 343 9.43 14.80 -13.96
CA PRO A 343 9.55 13.42 -13.53
C PRO A 343 8.68 12.49 -14.40
N VAL A 344 9.12 11.25 -14.65
CA VAL A 344 8.24 10.21 -15.23
C VAL A 344 7.17 9.82 -14.21
N GLY A 345 5.95 9.52 -14.66
CA GLY A 345 4.85 8.97 -13.83
C GLY A 345 4.17 9.98 -12.90
N TRP A 346 4.64 11.23 -12.87
CA TRP A 346 4.13 12.29 -12.00
C TRP A 346 3.86 13.57 -12.79
N THR A 347 2.64 14.10 -12.66
CA THR A 347 2.21 15.31 -13.36
C THR A 347 2.02 16.46 -12.38
N ALA A 348 2.63 17.61 -12.68
CA ALA A 348 2.45 18.83 -11.90
C ALA A 348 1.20 19.60 -12.31
N ARG A 349 0.39 20.03 -11.34
CA ARG A 349 -0.64 21.07 -11.51
C ARG A 349 -0.33 22.25 -10.61
N LYS A 350 0.07 23.36 -11.22
CA LYS A 350 0.23 24.64 -10.54
C LYS A 350 -1.07 25.43 -10.47
N VAL A 351 -1.27 26.16 -9.37
CA VAL A 351 -2.39 27.08 -9.18
C VAL A 351 -1.87 28.51 -8.92
N GLY A 352 -2.37 29.47 -9.69
CA GLY A 352 -1.96 30.87 -9.56
C GLY A 352 -0.47 31.08 -9.87
N SER A 353 0.22 31.77 -8.96
CA SER A 353 1.65 32.09 -9.05
C SER A 353 2.59 31.07 -8.42
N ASP A 354 2.07 29.92 -8.00
CA ASP A 354 2.89 28.86 -7.42
C ASP A 354 3.83 28.25 -8.47
N ILE A 355 4.96 27.75 -7.98
CA ILE A 355 5.98 27.09 -8.79
C ILE A 355 6.01 25.61 -8.38
N CYS A 356 5.85 24.73 -9.37
CA CYS A 356 6.12 23.30 -9.22
C CYS A 356 7.38 23.00 -10.03
N SER A 357 8.39 22.42 -9.39
CA SER A 357 9.69 22.13 -10.03
C SER A 357 10.14 20.71 -9.72
N TRP A 358 10.82 20.09 -10.68
CA TRP A 358 11.70 18.96 -10.45
C TRP A 358 13.08 19.50 -10.09
N ASP A 359 13.32 19.65 -8.78
CA ASP A 359 14.51 20.30 -8.23
C ASP A 359 15.70 19.35 -8.29
N ALA A 360 16.69 19.67 -9.11
CA ALA A 360 17.81 18.78 -9.41
C ALA A 360 18.73 18.47 -8.23
N ASN A 361 18.68 19.26 -7.16
CA ASN A 361 19.47 19.04 -5.93
C ASN A 361 18.59 19.19 -4.67
N GLY A 362 17.27 19.05 -4.84
CA GLY A 362 16.29 19.31 -3.81
C GLY A 362 16.09 18.14 -2.85
N GLY A 363 16.48 16.94 -3.24
CA GLY A 363 16.22 15.68 -2.54
C GLY A 363 17.25 15.33 -1.47
N VAL A 364 17.11 14.12 -0.95
CA VAL A 364 18.02 13.51 0.02
C VAL A 364 19.40 13.35 -0.64
N ASP A 365 20.46 13.64 0.11
CA ASP A 365 21.84 13.54 -0.41
C ASP A 365 22.15 14.39 -1.68
N ASN A 366 21.35 15.43 -1.93
CA ASN A 366 21.38 16.27 -3.14
C ASN A 366 20.93 15.53 -4.42
N SER A 367 20.06 14.53 -4.27
CA SER A 367 19.30 13.93 -5.36
C SER A 367 18.23 14.91 -5.90
N LYS A 368 17.48 14.47 -6.92
CA LYS A 368 16.34 15.22 -7.42
C LYS A 368 15.15 15.06 -6.47
N ALA A 369 14.29 16.07 -6.41
CA ALA A 369 13.04 16.01 -5.66
C ALA A 369 11.93 16.77 -6.37
N LEU A 370 10.70 16.46 -5.98
CA LEU A 370 9.55 17.30 -6.35
C LEU A 370 9.46 18.46 -5.38
N SER A 371 9.30 19.68 -5.88
CA SER A 371 9.17 20.87 -5.03
C SER A 371 7.97 21.73 -5.43
N ILE A 372 7.28 22.28 -4.42
CA ILE A 372 6.17 23.22 -4.58
C ILE A 372 6.43 24.46 -3.74
N THR A 373 6.65 25.60 -4.40
CA THR A 373 6.75 26.90 -3.76
C THR A 373 5.45 27.67 -3.93
N SER A 374 4.80 27.99 -2.81
CA SER A 374 3.55 28.75 -2.79
C SER A 374 3.75 30.15 -2.25
N SER A 375 3.19 31.15 -2.94
CA SER A 375 3.26 32.57 -2.55
C SER A 375 2.02 33.05 -1.79
N SER A 376 1.00 32.20 -1.65
CA SER A 376 -0.22 32.47 -0.90
C SER A 376 -0.81 31.16 -0.38
N CYS A 377 -1.41 31.19 0.81
CA CYS A 377 -2.10 30.04 1.37
C CYS A 377 -3.34 29.70 0.54
N LYS A 378 -3.46 28.43 0.14
CA LYS A 378 -4.61 27.91 -0.62
C LYS A 378 -5.16 26.67 0.06
N PRO A 379 -6.49 26.46 0.10
CA PRO A 379 -7.08 25.28 0.70
C PRO A 379 -6.70 24.02 -0.09
N ILE A 380 -6.81 22.85 0.55
CA ILE A 380 -6.30 21.57 0.03
C ILE A 380 -6.84 21.19 -1.35
N TYR A 381 -8.09 21.54 -1.66
CA TYR A 381 -8.70 21.24 -2.95
C TYR A 381 -8.29 22.20 -4.08
N ASP A 382 -7.72 23.36 -3.74
CA ASP A 382 -7.34 24.42 -4.68
C ASP A 382 -5.84 24.74 -4.64
N CYS A 383 -5.04 23.90 -4.00
CA CYS A 383 -3.59 24.07 -3.92
C CYS A 383 -2.86 23.42 -5.11
N SER A 384 -1.58 23.76 -5.26
CA SER A 384 -0.70 23.16 -6.26
C SER A 384 -0.25 21.77 -5.82
N TYR A 385 -0.08 20.86 -6.77
CA TYR A 385 0.26 19.47 -6.49
C TYR A 385 1.06 18.77 -7.59
N PHE A 386 1.75 17.70 -7.19
CA PHE A 386 2.15 16.61 -8.09
C PHE A 386 1.19 15.45 -7.92
N GLU A 387 0.85 14.78 -9.01
CA GLU A 387 -0.11 13.68 -9.04
C GLU A 387 0.47 12.48 -9.78
N SER A 388 0.30 11.27 -9.23
CA SER A 388 0.71 10.03 -9.90
C SER A 388 -0.23 9.68 -11.05
N GLU A 389 0.14 8.72 -11.88
CA GLU A 389 -0.84 8.01 -12.72
C GLU A 389 -1.88 7.25 -11.86
N GLU A 390 -2.98 6.81 -12.48
CA GLU A 390 -3.97 5.92 -11.83
C GLU A 390 -3.32 4.55 -11.60
N ILE A 391 -3.46 4.04 -10.37
CA ILE A 391 -2.79 2.82 -9.89
C ILE A 391 -3.85 1.81 -9.50
N GLU A 392 -3.65 0.57 -9.91
CA GLU A 392 -4.49 -0.56 -9.52
C GLU A 392 -3.90 -1.22 -8.27
N LEU A 393 -4.63 -1.17 -7.16
CA LEU A 393 -4.33 -1.88 -5.93
C LEU A 393 -5.28 -3.06 -5.75
N GLU A 394 -4.92 -4.00 -4.88
CA GLU A 394 -5.84 -5.08 -4.52
C GLU A 394 -7.05 -4.48 -3.78
N PRO A 395 -8.29 -4.69 -4.27
CA PRO A 395 -9.48 -4.10 -3.65
C PRO A 395 -9.61 -4.44 -2.17
N TYR A 396 -10.02 -3.45 -1.37
CA TYR A 396 -10.26 -3.59 0.07
C TYR A 396 -9.05 -3.94 0.93
N LYS A 397 -7.86 -4.03 0.34
CA LYS A 397 -6.64 -4.25 1.09
C LYS A 397 -6.16 -2.97 1.75
N TYR A 398 -5.53 -3.11 2.90
CA TYR A 398 -4.93 -2.01 3.64
C TYR A 398 -3.52 -1.74 3.11
N TYR A 399 -3.23 -0.46 2.93
CA TYR A 399 -1.96 0.03 2.43
C TYR A 399 -1.45 1.18 3.28
N ARG A 400 -0.14 1.25 3.38
CA ARG A 400 0.60 2.36 3.92
C ARG A 400 1.30 3.06 2.77
N ALA A 401 1.12 4.37 2.67
CA ALA A 401 1.91 5.22 1.80
C ALA A 401 2.71 6.23 2.63
N GLU A 402 3.96 6.43 2.23
CA GLU A 402 4.87 7.34 2.91
C GLU A 402 5.70 8.13 1.91
N VAL A 403 6.17 9.30 2.33
CA VAL A 403 7.05 10.16 1.54
C VAL A 403 7.94 10.96 2.47
N LEU A 404 9.21 11.12 2.13
CA LEU A 404 10.08 12.06 2.81
C LEU A 404 9.70 13.48 2.41
N VAL A 405 9.54 14.34 3.40
CA VAL A 405 9.20 15.75 3.20
C VAL A 405 10.18 16.66 3.90
N ARG A 406 10.55 17.73 3.20
CA ARG A 406 11.28 18.88 3.75
C ARG A 406 10.47 20.13 3.49
N THR A 407 10.48 21.05 4.44
CA THR A 407 9.69 22.28 4.34
C THR A 407 10.49 23.50 4.79
N ASP A 408 10.25 24.60 4.09
CA ASP A 408 10.68 25.95 4.44
C ASP A 408 9.44 26.86 4.37
N ILE A 409 8.61 26.78 5.42
CA ILE A 409 7.35 27.52 5.51
C ILE A 409 7.56 28.84 6.26
N THR A 410 7.14 29.92 5.64
CA THR A 410 7.22 31.30 6.18
C THR A 410 5.92 31.77 6.81
N SER A 411 4.78 31.21 6.40
CA SER A 411 3.45 31.51 6.95
C SER A 411 2.46 30.40 6.64
N SER A 412 1.45 30.18 7.49
CA SER A 412 0.33 29.26 7.22
C SER A 412 -0.98 29.77 7.81
N VAL A 413 -2.12 29.28 7.29
CA VAL A 413 -3.48 29.53 7.82
C VAL A 413 -4.38 28.30 7.67
N GLY A 414 -5.14 27.95 8.71
CA GLY A 414 -6.15 26.88 8.68
C GLY A 414 -6.13 25.98 9.92
N HIS A 415 -6.92 24.91 9.92
CA HIS A 415 -6.83 23.85 10.94
C HIS A 415 -5.50 23.10 10.82
N GLU A 416 -4.96 22.62 11.94
CA GLU A 416 -3.58 22.13 12.10
C GLU A 416 -3.24 20.90 11.22
N ASN A 417 -4.24 20.17 10.71
CA ASN A 417 -4.02 18.83 10.15
C ASN A 417 -3.55 18.77 8.68
N PHE A 418 -3.62 19.88 7.93
CA PHE A 418 -3.35 19.88 6.47
C PHE A 418 -2.41 21.00 6.00
N GLN A 419 -1.70 21.66 6.92
CA GLN A 419 -0.82 22.77 6.54
C GLN A 419 0.54 22.24 6.08
N GLY A 420 1.14 22.90 5.07
CA GLY A 420 2.48 22.58 4.57
C GLY A 420 2.50 21.43 3.56
N ALA A 421 3.52 20.58 3.65
CA ALA A 421 3.73 19.45 2.75
C ALA A 421 2.75 18.33 3.09
N ASN A 422 1.93 17.91 2.13
CA ASN A 422 0.91 16.88 2.32
C ASN A 422 1.11 15.71 1.36
N ILE A 423 1.00 14.49 1.88
CA ILE A 423 0.73 13.28 1.11
C ILE A 423 -0.77 13.03 1.12
N SER A 424 -1.34 12.69 -0.03
CA SER A 424 -2.76 12.37 -0.16
C SER A 424 -3.00 11.20 -1.10
N VAL A 425 -4.05 10.44 -0.85
CA VAL A 425 -4.58 9.42 -1.78
C VAL A 425 -6.01 9.79 -2.15
N ARG A 426 -6.34 9.69 -3.44
CA ARG A 426 -7.68 9.93 -3.98
C ARG A 426 -8.28 8.64 -4.47
N PHE A 427 -9.56 8.45 -4.16
CA PHE A 427 -10.35 7.29 -4.57
C PHE A 427 -11.30 7.67 -5.70
N LYS A 428 -11.32 6.87 -6.76
CA LYS A 428 -12.28 7.08 -7.84
C LYS A 428 -13.65 6.71 -7.31
N ALA A 429 -14.57 7.67 -7.29
CA ALA A 429 -15.97 7.44 -6.97
C ALA A 429 -16.65 6.73 -8.15
N THR A 430 -16.40 5.44 -8.29
CA THR A 430 -17.19 4.53 -9.11
C THR A 430 -18.01 3.72 -8.09
N SER A 431 -19.23 3.33 -8.38
CA SER A 431 -20.16 2.90 -7.33
C SER A 431 -20.67 1.47 -7.57
N LYS A 432 -21.30 0.91 -6.53
CA LYS A 432 -22.58 0.19 -6.72
C LYS A 432 -23.81 0.83 -6.06
N ARG A 433 -23.69 1.95 -5.34
CA ARG A 433 -24.87 2.70 -4.85
C ARG A 433 -24.79 4.23 -4.98
N ASN A 434 -23.94 4.72 -5.88
CA ASN A 434 -23.65 6.12 -6.22
C ASN A 434 -23.21 7.06 -5.09
N TYR A 435 -21.88 7.28 -5.04
CA TYR A 435 -21.21 8.46 -4.53
C TYR A 435 -21.48 9.66 -5.47
N GLU A 436 -22.74 10.12 -5.48
CA GLU A 436 -23.38 10.92 -6.54
C GLU A 436 -23.07 12.42 -6.55
N ASN A 437 -21.86 12.82 -6.15
CA ASN A 437 -21.26 14.08 -6.57
C ASN A 437 -19.81 13.78 -6.97
N PHE A 438 -19.32 14.35 -8.08
CA PHE A 438 -17.99 14.17 -8.67
C PHE A 438 -16.81 14.62 -7.77
N TYR A 439 -16.77 14.17 -6.52
CA TYR A 439 -15.72 14.45 -5.57
C TYR A 439 -14.99 13.15 -5.26
N TRP A 440 -13.74 13.05 -5.69
CA TRP A 440 -12.87 12.01 -5.15
C TRP A 440 -12.72 12.27 -3.65
N GLY A 441 -13.05 11.28 -2.82
CA GLY A 441 -12.64 11.28 -1.42
C GLY A 441 -11.12 11.33 -1.33
N MET A 442 -10.60 12.03 -0.33
CA MET A 442 -9.16 12.21 -0.14
C MET A 442 -8.79 11.99 1.32
N VAL A 443 -7.88 11.05 1.56
CA VAL A 443 -7.16 10.93 2.83
C VAL A 443 -5.86 11.69 2.67
N SER A 444 -5.52 12.54 3.64
CA SER A 444 -4.32 13.37 3.58
C SER A 444 -3.69 13.52 4.95
N GLN A 445 -2.37 13.53 4.99
CA GLN A 445 -1.59 13.84 6.19
C GLN A 445 -0.51 14.86 5.83
N GLY A 446 -0.40 15.90 6.66
CA GLY A 446 0.52 17.01 6.43
C GLY A 446 1.69 17.06 7.41
N VAL A 447 2.78 17.70 6.97
CA VAL A 447 3.90 18.18 7.79
C VAL A 447 3.99 19.69 7.58
N ILE A 448 3.74 20.44 8.66
CA ILE A 448 3.59 21.90 8.58
C ILE A 448 4.91 22.61 8.38
N ASN A 449 5.87 22.38 9.27
CA ASN A 449 7.19 22.96 9.19
C ASN A 449 8.18 22.09 9.96
N ASN A 450 9.27 21.71 9.32
CA ASN A 450 10.38 20.96 9.91
C ASN A 450 11.73 21.68 9.78
N ASN A 451 11.71 23.00 9.53
CA ASN A 451 12.89 23.88 9.51
C ASN A 451 14.03 23.35 8.63
N ASN A 452 13.74 22.96 7.38
CA ASN A 452 14.67 22.35 6.44
C ASN A 452 15.22 20.95 6.82
N GLY A 453 14.68 20.29 7.85
CA GLY A 453 14.93 18.87 8.10
C GLY A 453 14.13 17.96 7.16
N TRP A 454 14.55 16.72 7.00
CA TRP A 454 13.73 15.66 6.39
C TRP A 454 12.91 14.94 7.46
N THR A 455 11.65 14.66 7.19
CA THR A 455 10.78 13.81 8.02
C THR A 455 9.86 12.99 7.12
N THR A 456 9.37 11.86 7.59
CA THR A 456 8.41 11.05 6.84
C THR A 456 6.98 11.54 7.10
N ALA A 457 6.23 11.82 6.05
CA ALA A 457 4.77 11.93 6.10
C ALA A 457 4.17 10.55 5.75
N VAL A 458 3.17 10.10 6.51
CA VAL A 458 2.59 8.76 6.39
C VAL A 458 1.07 8.87 6.31
N ILE A 459 0.46 8.10 5.40
CA ILE A 459 -0.97 7.80 5.40
C ILE A 459 -1.16 6.29 5.36
N ASN A 460 -1.99 5.78 6.25
CA ASN A 460 -2.57 4.45 6.09
C ASN A 460 -3.96 4.64 5.47
N PHE A 461 -4.29 3.81 4.50
CA PHE A 461 -5.56 3.87 3.79
C PHE A 461 -5.96 2.48 3.33
N GLN A 462 -7.20 2.37 2.86
CA GLN A 462 -7.71 1.14 2.28
C GLN A 462 -8.02 1.36 0.81
N ALA A 463 -7.64 0.40 -0.03
CA ALA A 463 -7.97 0.44 -1.45
C ALA A 463 -9.50 0.37 -1.65
N PRO A 464 -10.05 1.12 -2.63
CA PRO A 464 -11.47 1.11 -2.92
C PRO A 464 -11.88 -0.22 -3.58
N TYR A 465 -13.18 -0.42 -3.79
CA TYR A 465 -13.71 -1.66 -4.35
C TYR A 465 -13.18 -1.99 -5.76
N ASP A 466 -12.83 -0.97 -6.56
CA ASP A 466 -12.25 -1.14 -7.89
C ASP A 466 -10.72 -1.07 -7.86
N GLY A 467 -10.10 -0.99 -6.67
CA GLY A 467 -8.64 -0.93 -6.51
C GLY A 467 -8.00 0.39 -6.95
N LYS A 468 -8.74 1.30 -7.59
CA LYS A 468 -8.16 2.43 -8.32
C LYS A 468 -7.90 3.64 -7.43
N VAL A 469 -6.64 4.02 -7.36
CA VAL A 469 -6.20 5.19 -6.58
C VAL A 469 -5.29 6.10 -7.37
N ILE A 470 -5.21 7.36 -6.92
CA ILE A 470 -4.24 8.34 -7.41
C ILE A 470 -3.60 9.01 -6.19
N PHE A 471 -2.28 9.13 -6.18
CA PHE A 471 -1.56 9.83 -5.11
C PHE A 471 -1.29 11.28 -5.47
N ARG A 472 -1.31 12.16 -4.45
CA ARG A 472 -0.95 13.57 -4.59
C ARG A 472 0.04 14.01 -3.52
N LEU A 473 0.95 14.87 -3.93
CA LEU A 473 1.90 15.56 -3.09
C LEU A 473 1.64 17.06 -3.22
N ASN A 474 1.29 17.74 -2.13
CA ASN A 474 0.71 19.08 -2.18
C ASN A 474 1.38 20.04 -1.18
N ASN A 475 1.44 21.33 -1.50
CA ASN A 475 1.68 22.38 -0.51
C ASN A 475 0.37 23.11 -0.23
N CYS A 476 -0.24 22.83 0.93
CA CYS A 476 -1.58 23.31 1.29
C CYS A 476 -1.52 24.30 2.45
N SER A 477 -2.35 25.34 2.37
CA SER A 477 -2.59 26.30 3.46
C SER A 477 -1.32 26.99 4.00
N ALA A 478 -0.24 27.00 3.23
CA ALA A 478 1.06 27.53 3.61
C ALA A 478 1.73 28.35 2.50
N ILE A 479 2.61 29.25 2.90
CA ILE A 479 3.50 30.07 2.07
C ILE A 479 4.92 29.61 2.33
N GLY A 480 5.67 29.33 1.27
CA GLY A 480 7.01 28.77 1.35
C GLY A 480 7.16 27.56 0.44
N THR A 481 8.23 26.79 0.63
CA THR A 481 8.56 25.66 -0.23
C THR A 481 8.42 24.34 0.51
N CYS A 482 7.82 23.37 -0.16
CA CYS A 482 7.80 21.96 0.25
C CYS A 482 8.58 21.14 -0.77
N TRP A 483 9.42 20.22 -0.31
CA TRP A 483 10.11 19.22 -1.12
C TRP A 483 9.63 17.82 -0.71
N PHE A 484 9.55 16.93 -1.70
CA PHE A 484 9.12 15.54 -1.55
C PHE A 484 10.14 14.62 -2.21
N ASP A 485 10.50 13.55 -1.51
CA ASP A 485 11.44 12.53 -1.97
C ASP A 485 11.07 11.13 -1.43
N ASP A 486 11.61 10.07 -2.03
CA ASP A 486 11.44 8.67 -1.60
C ASP A 486 10.00 8.28 -1.22
N PHE A 487 9.05 8.46 -2.15
CA PHE A 487 7.68 8.01 -2.00
C PHE A 487 7.61 6.49 -1.96
N LYS A 488 6.80 5.87 -1.10
CA LYS A 488 6.62 4.42 -1.05
C LYS A 488 5.17 4.07 -0.79
N VAL A 489 4.73 2.94 -1.34
CA VAL A 489 3.43 2.33 -1.04
C VAL A 489 3.65 0.84 -0.86
N TYR A 490 3.12 0.28 0.22
CA TYR A 490 3.21 -1.14 0.53
C TYR A 490 2.00 -1.58 1.37
N PRO A 491 1.68 -2.88 1.41
CA PRO A 491 0.64 -3.41 2.29
C PRO A 491 0.84 -2.98 3.74
N ASP A 492 -0.24 -2.67 4.44
CA ASP A 492 -0.18 -2.28 5.86
C ASP A 492 -0.08 -3.53 6.76
N ASP A 493 1.13 -3.79 7.26
CA ASP A 493 1.44 -4.94 8.12
C ASP A 493 0.85 -4.84 9.54
N GLU A 494 0.35 -3.66 9.90
CA GLU A 494 -0.37 -3.42 11.16
C GLU A 494 -1.79 -3.99 11.10
N MET A 495 -2.33 -4.29 9.91
CA MET A 495 -3.68 -4.80 9.74
C MET A 495 -3.72 -6.32 9.64
N VAL A 496 -4.71 -6.90 10.31
CA VAL A 496 -4.98 -8.34 10.32
C VAL A 496 -6.35 -8.58 9.70
N LYS A 497 -6.39 -9.49 8.72
CA LYS A 497 -7.61 -9.95 8.07
C LYS A 497 -8.15 -11.17 8.79
N MET A 498 -9.42 -11.13 9.16
CA MET A 498 -10.18 -12.23 9.72
C MET A 498 -11.36 -12.54 8.82
N GLU A 499 -11.64 -13.82 8.57
CA GLU A 499 -12.69 -14.22 7.63
C GLU A 499 -13.61 -15.30 8.18
N SER A 500 -14.87 -15.21 7.76
CA SER A 500 -15.91 -16.24 7.90
C SER A 500 -16.54 -16.48 6.52
N SER A 501 -17.66 -17.22 6.47
CA SER A 501 -18.37 -17.50 5.22
C SER A 501 -18.87 -16.24 4.51
N LYS A 502 -19.45 -15.30 5.25
CA LYS A 502 -20.12 -14.10 4.70
C LYS A 502 -19.53 -12.80 5.22
N VAL A 503 -18.71 -12.82 6.28
CA VAL A 503 -18.10 -11.62 6.84
C VAL A 503 -16.58 -11.68 6.75
N MET A 504 -15.98 -10.57 6.32
CA MET A 504 -14.55 -10.30 6.48
C MET A 504 -14.39 -9.10 7.42
N ILE A 505 -13.53 -9.23 8.43
CA ILE A 505 -13.23 -8.17 9.39
C ILE A 505 -11.74 -7.82 9.31
N GLY A 506 -11.43 -6.54 9.11
CA GLY A 506 -10.06 -6.02 9.15
C GLY A 506 -9.81 -5.19 10.40
N LEU A 507 -8.81 -5.57 11.20
CA LEU A 507 -8.51 -4.94 12.49
C LEU A 507 -7.05 -4.61 12.66
N GLU A 508 -6.76 -3.59 13.47
CA GLU A 508 -5.39 -3.34 13.93
C GLU A 508 -4.91 -4.52 14.77
N ARG A 509 -3.73 -5.03 14.44
CA ARG A 509 -3.02 -6.09 15.18
C ARG A 509 -2.85 -5.73 16.65
N SER A 510 -2.53 -4.47 16.94
CA SER A 510 -2.39 -3.96 18.31
C SER A 510 -3.70 -4.06 19.08
N ALA A 511 -4.85 -3.73 18.47
CA ALA A 511 -6.14 -3.86 19.14
C ALA A 511 -6.46 -5.32 19.51
N ILE A 512 -6.12 -6.28 18.63
CA ILE A 512 -6.27 -7.71 18.93
C ILE A 512 -5.38 -8.12 20.12
N ILE A 513 -4.09 -7.76 20.09
CA ILE A 513 -3.13 -8.14 21.12
C ILE A 513 -3.46 -7.48 22.46
N ASP A 514 -3.67 -6.16 22.46
CA ASP A 514 -3.82 -5.35 23.66
C ASP A 514 -5.16 -5.58 24.37
N SER A 515 -6.19 -6.03 23.63
CA SER A 515 -7.47 -6.42 24.23
C SER A 515 -7.40 -7.72 25.06
N GLY A 516 -6.32 -8.51 24.88
CA GLY A 516 -6.17 -9.82 25.51
C GLY A 516 -7.25 -10.82 25.08
N ILE A 517 -7.92 -10.60 23.95
CA ILE A 517 -8.93 -11.52 23.43
C ILE A 517 -8.31 -12.88 23.10
N THR A 518 -8.93 -13.96 23.57
CA THR A 518 -8.45 -15.32 23.27
C THR A 518 -8.78 -15.71 21.83
N GLU A 519 -8.00 -16.60 21.21
CA GLU A 519 -8.25 -17.18 19.88
C GLU A 519 -9.70 -17.65 19.70
N GLN A 520 -10.18 -18.47 20.65
CA GLN A 520 -11.55 -18.98 20.63
C GLN A 520 -12.60 -17.85 20.69
N ARG A 521 -12.32 -16.77 21.44
CA ARG A 521 -13.24 -15.63 21.53
C ARG A 521 -13.21 -14.80 20.26
N LEU A 522 -12.07 -14.70 19.59
CA LEU A 522 -11.96 -14.00 18.33
C LEU A 522 -12.73 -14.73 17.22
N ASP A 523 -12.64 -16.06 17.16
CA ASP A 523 -13.46 -16.88 16.23
C ASP A 523 -14.96 -16.72 16.50
N GLN A 524 -15.34 -16.71 17.77
CA GLN A 524 -16.74 -16.47 18.17
C GLN A 524 -17.21 -15.06 17.82
N PHE A 525 -16.32 -14.06 17.91
CA PHE A 525 -16.62 -12.67 17.59
C PHE A 525 -17.01 -12.53 16.12
N ILE A 526 -16.17 -13.01 15.20
CA ILE A 526 -16.50 -12.96 13.76
C ILE A 526 -17.71 -13.84 13.41
N SER A 527 -17.81 -15.02 14.03
CA SER A 527 -18.96 -15.91 13.83
C SER A 527 -20.29 -15.28 14.28
N ALA A 528 -20.27 -14.43 15.31
CA ALA A 528 -21.46 -13.74 15.77
C ALA A 528 -21.98 -12.76 14.71
N TYR A 529 -21.10 -12.04 14.01
CA TYR A 529 -21.50 -11.16 12.91
C TYR A 529 -21.93 -11.93 11.66
N ASP A 530 -21.25 -13.05 11.33
CA ASP A 530 -21.70 -13.94 10.26
C ASP A 530 -23.11 -14.46 10.53
N GLN A 531 -23.40 -14.85 11.78
CA GLN A 531 -24.75 -15.22 12.20
C GLN A 531 -25.75 -14.07 12.02
N LEU A 532 -25.42 -12.83 12.39
CA LEU A 532 -26.32 -11.70 12.17
C LEU A 532 -26.64 -11.47 10.68
N VAL A 533 -25.69 -11.73 9.78
CA VAL A 533 -25.92 -11.68 8.33
C VAL A 533 -26.88 -12.80 7.90
N ASN A 534 -26.67 -14.04 8.37
CA ASN A 534 -27.56 -15.17 8.08
C ASN A 534 -29.00 -14.90 8.56
N GLU A 535 -29.14 -14.36 9.76
CA GLU A 535 -30.45 -14.03 10.35
C GLU A 535 -31.15 -12.90 9.59
N ASN A 536 -30.40 -11.91 9.07
CA ASN A 536 -30.98 -10.86 8.23
C ASN A 536 -31.43 -11.39 6.86
N GLU A 537 -30.67 -12.29 6.25
CA GLU A 537 -31.06 -12.97 5.01
C GLU A 537 -32.37 -13.75 5.21
N GLU A 538 -32.45 -14.58 6.25
CA GLU A 538 -33.67 -15.34 6.55
C GLU A 538 -34.85 -14.38 6.85
N PHE A 539 -34.60 -13.32 7.63
CA PHE A 539 -35.62 -12.39 8.04
C PHE A 539 -36.18 -11.56 6.88
N THR A 540 -35.34 -11.16 5.94
CA THR A 540 -35.74 -10.29 4.81
C THR A 540 -36.13 -11.08 3.55
N GLY A 541 -35.66 -12.32 3.43
CA GLY A 541 -35.79 -13.13 2.21
C GLY A 541 -34.89 -12.68 1.06
N LEU A 542 -33.88 -11.85 1.34
CA LEU A 542 -32.87 -11.47 0.36
C LEU A 542 -31.78 -12.53 0.33
N ASP A 543 -31.74 -13.33 -0.73
CA ASP A 543 -30.66 -14.28 -0.97
C ASP A 543 -29.31 -13.56 -0.95
N TYR A 544 -28.39 -14.04 -0.13
CA TYR A 544 -27.09 -13.41 0.07
C TYR A 544 -26.26 -13.40 -1.22
N ALA A 545 -26.25 -14.50 -1.97
CA ALA A 545 -25.44 -14.64 -3.17
C ALA A 545 -25.87 -13.65 -4.24
N ASP A 546 -27.18 -13.47 -4.45
CA ASP A 546 -27.73 -12.50 -5.39
C ASP A 546 -27.59 -11.06 -4.85
N HIS A 547 -27.89 -10.85 -3.57
CA HIS A 547 -27.92 -9.50 -3.00
C HIS A 547 -26.53 -8.92 -2.84
N PHE A 548 -25.55 -9.70 -2.37
CA PHE A 548 -24.17 -9.27 -2.22
C PHE A 548 -23.26 -9.69 -3.39
N GLU A 549 -23.81 -10.34 -4.42
CA GLU A 549 -23.08 -10.79 -5.60
C GLU A 549 -21.89 -11.71 -5.26
N ASN A 550 -22.11 -12.58 -4.27
CA ASN A 550 -21.10 -13.46 -3.65
C ASN A 550 -19.92 -12.74 -2.98
N GLU A 551 -19.96 -11.41 -2.83
CA GLU A 551 -18.95 -10.70 -2.05
C GLU A 551 -19.24 -10.86 -0.55
N LYS A 552 -18.18 -11.01 0.27
CA LYS A 552 -18.30 -10.93 1.74
C LYS A 552 -18.71 -9.52 2.16
N LEU A 553 -19.51 -9.41 3.22
CA LEU A 553 -19.71 -8.18 3.96
C LEU A 553 -18.42 -7.81 4.68
N LYS A 554 -17.89 -6.62 4.38
CA LYS A 554 -16.58 -6.17 4.88
C LYS A 554 -16.80 -5.19 6.03
N ILE A 555 -16.29 -5.53 7.22
CA ILE A 555 -16.34 -4.68 8.42
C ILE A 555 -14.91 -4.25 8.74
N LEU A 556 -14.62 -2.97 8.60
CA LEU A 556 -13.24 -2.53 8.50
C LEU A 556 -12.99 -1.44 9.51
N SER A 557 -12.01 -1.67 10.40
CA SER A 557 -11.56 -0.65 11.33
C SER A 557 -11.10 0.57 10.55
N ARG A 558 -11.59 1.72 10.98
CA ARG A 558 -11.43 3.00 10.32
C ARG A 558 -10.11 3.63 10.72
N ILE A 559 -9.25 3.85 9.72
CA ILE A 559 -8.02 4.63 9.87
C ILE A 559 -8.15 5.91 9.02
N ASN A 560 -8.06 7.08 9.65
CA ASN A 560 -7.90 8.41 9.02
C ASN A 560 -8.95 8.84 7.95
N LEU A 561 -10.26 8.61 8.16
CA LEU A 561 -11.32 9.18 7.29
C LEU A 561 -11.85 10.55 7.79
N PRO A 562 -12.33 11.44 6.89
CA PRO A 562 -12.67 12.83 7.19
C PRO A 562 -13.99 13.14 7.95
N TYR A 563 -14.84 12.17 8.31
CA TYR A 563 -16.18 12.45 8.92
C TYR A 563 -16.52 11.56 10.13
N GLY A 564 -16.75 12.08 11.35
CA GLY A 564 -17.09 11.22 12.51
C GLY A 564 -18.40 10.42 12.34
N GLY A 565 -18.38 9.14 12.75
CA GLY A 565 -19.53 8.21 12.68
C GLY A 565 -19.25 6.94 11.85
N GLU A 566 -19.93 5.84 12.18
CA GLU A 566 -20.00 4.66 11.33
C GLU A 566 -20.85 4.96 10.09
N ALA A 567 -20.46 4.38 8.96
CA ALA A 567 -21.19 4.55 7.70
C ALA A 567 -21.21 3.22 6.95
N SER A 568 -22.38 2.85 6.45
CA SER A 568 -22.58 1.67 5.62
C SER A 568 -22.74 2.03 4.14
N THR A 569 -22.09 1.26 3.27
CA THR A 569 -22.49 1.13 1.86
C THR A 569 -22.74 -0.34 1.55
N LYS A 570 -23.29 -0.70 0.38
CA LYS A 570 -23.62 -2.11 0.08
C LYS A 570 -22.37 -2.99 0.22
N ALA A 571 -22.46 -4.04 1.03
CA ALA A 571 -21.38 -4.98 1.36
C ALA A 571 -20.21 -4.38 2.17
N PHE A 572 -20.40 -3.20 2.79
CA PHE A 572 -19.32 -2.49 3.47
C PHE A 572 -19.80 -1.73 4.72
N ILE A 573 -19.07 -1.88 5.83
CA ILE A 573 -19.28 -1.15 7.09
C ILE A 573 -17.95 -0.54 7.56
N TRP A 574 -17.93 0.78 7.74
CA TRP A 574 -16.82 1.48 8.41
C TRP A 574 -17.00 1.41 9.92
N TRP A 575 -16.10 0.72 10.61
CA TRP A 575 -16.13 0.56 12.07
C TRP A 575 -15.15 1.54 12.72
N ASN A 576 -15.59 2.33 13.70
CA ASN A 576 -14.74 3.35 14.31
C ASN A 576 -13.54 2.73 15.07
N GLY A 577 -12.32 2.96 14.57
CA GLY A 577 -11.09 2.31 15.05
C GLY A 577 -10.73 2.60 16.51
N ASP A 578 -11.02 3.81 17.00
CA ASP A 578 -10.68 4.24 18.37
C ASP A 578 -11.36 3.38 19.47
N GLY A 579 -12.44 2.66 19.13
CA GLY A 579 -13.19 1.80 20.06
C GLY A 579 -12.98 0.29 19.88
N VAL A 580 -12.24 -0.15 18.85
CA VAL A 580 -12.13 -1.57 18.47
C VAL A 580 -11.51 -2.40 19.59
N LYS A 581 -10.41 -1.94 20.18
CA LYS A 581 -9.76 -2.62 21.31
C LYS A 581 -10.74 -2.85 22.46
N ASP A 582 -11.46 -1.80 22.86
CA ASP A 582 -12.40 -1.87 23.98
C ASP A 582 -13.60 -2.78 23.68
N GLU A 583 -14.04 -2.83 22.42
CA GLU A 583 -15.09 -3.77 21.98
C GLU A 583 -14.60 -5.22 22.05
N LEU A 584 -13.38 -5.50 21.59
CA LEU A 584 -12.77 -6.83 21.73
C LEU A 584 -12.61 -7.22 23.21
N GLU A 585 -12.20 -6.30 24.08
CA GLU A 585 -12.15 -6.53 25.54
C GLU A 585 -13.53 -6.87 26.12
N ARG A 586 -14.57 -6.12 25.75
CA ARG A 586 -15.94 -6.37 26.18
C ARG A 586 -16.46 -7.71 25.66
N TYR A 587 -16.14 -8.06 24.42
CA TYR A 587 -16.54 -9.34 23.86
C TYR A 587 -15.81 -10.51 24.55
N ASN A 588 -14.51 -10.37 24.82
CA ASN A 588 -13.72 -11.36 25.52
C ASN A 588 -14.33 -11.70 26.90
N ASN A 589 -14.67 -10.65 27.65
CA ASN A 589 -15.15 -10.75 29.03
C ASN A 589 -16.64 -11.10 29.14
N LEU A 590 -17.49 -10.51 28.30
CA LEU A 590 -18.94 -10.51 28.45
C LEU A 590 -19.69 -11.09 27.25
N ARG A 591 -19.01 -11.42 26.15
CA ARG A 591 -19.62 -11.76 24.85
C ARG A 591 -20.63 -10.69 24.41
N ALA A 592 -20.31 -9.43 24.70
CA ALA A 592 -21.15 -8.30 24.37
C ALA A 592 -20.72 -7.72 23.02
N LEU A 593 -21.66 -7.61 22.08
CA LEU A 593 -21.46 -6.88 20.83
C LEU A 593 -21.88 -5.41 21.01
N SER A 594 -21.26 -4.48 20.29
CA SER A 594 -21.80 -3.12 20.19
C SER A 594 -23.18 -3.14 19.53
N TRP A 595 -24.01 -2.16 19.83
CA TRP A 595 -25.24 -1.92 19.05
C TRP A 595 -24.95 -1.46 17.62
N THR A 596 -23.86 -0.72 17.45
CA THR A 596 -23.45 -0.10 16.20
C THR A 596 -23.35 -1.10 15.05
N LEU A 597 -22.53 -2.15 15.18
CA LEU A 597 -22.30 -3.06 14.05
C LEU A 597 -23.56 -3.84 13.62
N PRO A 598 -24.37 -4.41 14.53
CA PRO A 598 -25.68 -4.98 14.18
C PRO A 598 -26.61 -4.00 13.47
N HIS A 599 -26.65 -2.73 13.88
CA HIS A 599 -27.41 -1.67 13.21
C HIS A 599 -26.92 -1.47 11.77
N GLU A 600 -25.61 -1.32 11.57
CA GLU A 600 -25.02 -1.16 10.24
C GLU A 600 -25.19 -2.38 9.35
N ILE A 601 -25.19 -3.60 9.91
CA ILE A 601 -25.55 -4.83 9.19
C ILE A 601 -27.00 -4.75 8.72
N GLY A 602 -27.90 -4.20 9.53
CA GLY A 602 -29.28 -3.94 9.14
C GLY A 602 -29.38 -3.10 7.86
N HIS A 603 -28.63 -2.01 7.73
CA HIS A 603 -28.61 -1.20 6.50
C HIS A 603 -28.20 -1.99 5.25
N GLN A 604 -27.39 -3.04 5.40
CA GLN A 604 -26.95 -3.87 4.29
C GLN A 604 -28.11 -4.58 3.60
N PHE A 605 -29.18 -4.85 4.34
CA PHE A 605 -30.40 -5.49 3.88
C PHE A 605 -31.52 -4.48 3.69
N ASP A 606 -31.24 -3.27 3.19
CA ASP A 606 -32.27 -2.33 2.76
C ASP A 606 -32.43 -2.28 1.24
N ILE A 607 -33.68 -2.40 0.79
CA ILE A 607 -34.07 -2.17 -0.61
C ILE A 607 -35.15 -1.12 -0.71
N ALA A 608 -35.19 -0.41 -1.84
CA ALA A 608 -36.14 0.67 -2.09
C ALA A 608 -37.61 0.25 -1.98
N ARG A 609 -37.93 -1.04 -2.14
CA ARG A 609 -39.31 -1.56 -2.13
C ARG A 609 -39.98 -1.39 -0.76
N TRP A 610 -39.36 -1.80 0.35
CA TRP A 610 -39.91 -1.53 1.70
C TRP A 610 -39.38 -0.25 2.34
N ASN A 611 -38.23 0.25 1.89
CA ASN A 611 -37.57 1.34 2.59
C ASN A 611 -38.40 2.62 2.52
N PHE A 612 -38.91 3.02 3.69
CA PHE A 612 -39.56 4.30 3.94
C PHE A 612 -38.72 5.16 4.91
N ASP A 613 -37.87 4.54 5.72
CA ASP A 613 -36.90 5.16 6.61
C ASP A 613 -35.78 4.13 6.87
N GLY A 614 -34.56 4.47 6.47
CA GLY A 614 -33.42 3.54 6.51
C GLY A 614 -32.94 3.26 7.93
N GLU A 615 -32.88 4.29 8.78
CA GLU A 615 -32.43 4.17 10.18
C GLU A 615 -33.41 3.34 11.00
N PHE A 616 -34.71 3.53 10.71
CA PHE A 616 -35.77 2.71 11.28
C PHE A 616 -35.57 1.24 10.94
N TRP A 617 -35.39 0.93 9.65
CA TRP A 617 -35.29 -0.45 9.21
C TRP A 617 -34.02 -1.12 9.68
N ALA A 618 -32.88 -0.42 9.66
CA ALA A 618 -31.63 -0.90 10.23
C ALA A 618 -31.79 -1.26 11.71
N SER A 619 -32.32 -0.33 12.52
CA SER A 619 -32.60 -0.56 13.94
C SER A 619 -33.54 -1.74 14.16
N PHE A 620 -34.61 -1.84 13.36
CA PHE A 620 -35.61 -2.90 13.51
C PHE A 620 -35.04 -4.27 13.18
N LYS A 621 -34.25 -4.40 12.10
CA LYS A 621 -33.61 -5.65 11.71
C LYS A 621 -32.48 -6.05 12.65
N ALA A 622 -31.70 -5.08 13.13
CA ALA A 622 -30.72 -5.30 14.18
C ALA A 622 -31.40 -5.85 15.44
N PHE A 623 -32.47 -5.19 15.91
CA PHE A 623 -33.26 -5.68 17.03
C PHE A 623 -33.78 -7.11 16.79
N ALA A 624 -34.38 -7.37 15.61
CA ALA A 624 -34.93 -8.67 15.26
C ALA A 624 -33.88 -9.79 15.34
N THR A 625 -32.78 -9.62 14.61
CA THR A 625 -31.69 -10.62 14.55
C THR A 625 -31.00 -10.80 15.90
N LEU A 626 -30.84 -9.73 16.68
CA LEU A 626 -30.28 -9.81 18.04
C LEU A 626 -31.18 -10.59 19.02
N THR A 627 -32.50 -10.51 18.85
CA THR A 627 -33.42 -11.33 19.66
C THR A 627 -33.34 -12.82 19.32
N THR A 628 -33.09 -13.17 18.05
CA THR A 628 -32.95 -14.57 17.62
C THR A 628 -31.60 -15.16 18.07
N THR A 629 -30.51 -14.43 17.88
CA THR A 629 -29.16 -14.87 18.28
C THR A 629 -28.96 -14.95 19.79
N ARG A 630 -29.84 -14.33 20.59
CA ARG A 630 -29.71 -14.19 22.05
C ARG A 630 -28.36 -13.59 22.43
N SER A 631 -27.95 -12.57 21.68
CA SER A 631 -26.71 -11.86 21.94
C SER A 631 -26.84 -10.96 23.16
N THR A 632 -25.72 -10.71 23.82
CA THR A 632 -25.58 -9.62 24.78
C THR A 632 -25.14 -8.38 24.02
N ILE A 633 -25.77 -7.24 24.28
CA ILE A 633 -25.49 -5.98 23.58
C ILE A 633 -25.13 -4.89 24.57
N TYR A 634 -24.21 -4.01 24.19
CA TYR A 634 -23.91 -2.81 24.96
C TYR A 634 -24.22 -1.53 24.16
N ILE A 635 -24.71 -0.52 24.87
CA ILE A 635 -25.01 0.81 24.36
C ILE A 635 -24.53 1.82 25.40
N GLY A 636 -23.49 2.58 25.06
CA GLY A 636 -22.73 3.33 26.07
C GLY A 636 -22.20 2.39 27.16
N ASP A 637 -22.50 2.69 28.41
CA ASP A 637 -22.11 1.88 29.57
C ASP A 637 -23.18 0.86 30.00
N SER A 638 -24.32 0.84 29.32
CA SER A 638 -25.45 -0.05 29.64
C SER A 638 -25.40 -1.33 28.81
N TYR A 639 -26.00 -2.39 29.35
CA TYR A 639 -26.04 -3.69 28.68
C TYR A 639 -27.44 -4.31 28.68
N TYR A 640 -27.77 -4.97 27.56
CA TYR A 640 -29.09 -5.53 27.30
C TYR A 640 -29.00 -6.94 26.69
N GLY A 641 -30.13 -7.65 26.65
CA GLY A 641 -30.27 -8.94 25.97
C GLY A 641 -30.01 -10.14 26.89
N ALA A 642 -29.15 -11.07 26.46
CA ALA A 642 -28.93 -12.33 27.18
C ALA A 642 -28.22 -12.19 28.53
N ASN A 643 -28.07 -13.31 29.24
CA ASN A 643 -27.37 -13.43 30.53
C ASN A 643 -28.05 -12.70 31.70
N GLY A 644 -29.38 -12.79 31.80
CA GLY A 644 -30.14 -12.16 32.89
C GLY A 644 -30.15 -10.63 32.84
N ARG A 645 -29.79 -10.06 31.68
CA ARG A 645 -29.80 -8.62 31.43
C ARG A 645 -31.21 -8.15 31.08
N PRO A 646 -31.48 -6.85 31.24
CA PRO A 646 -32.76 -6.32 30.79
C PRO A 646 -32.91 -6.52 29.29
N GLY A 647 -34.14 -6.80 28.83
CA GLY A 647 -34.40 -7.03 27.42
C GLY A 647 -34.03 -5.79 26.60
N LEU A 648 -33.48 -5.99 25.40
CA LEU A 648 -33.11 -4.89 24.49
C LEU A 648 -34.28 -3.93 24.22
N TRP A 649 -35.51 -4.41 24.34
CA TRP A 649 -36.73 -3.61 24.21
C TRP A 649 -36.77 -2.43 25.21
N GLN A 650 -36.22 -2.59 26.42
CA GLN A 650 -36.25 -1.55 27.46
C GLN A 650 -35.41 -0.34 27.08
N TYR A 651 -34.29 -0.55 26.38
CA TYR A 651 -33.47 0.56 25.86
C TYR A 651 -34.30 1.47 24.96
N PHE A 652 -35.08 0.85 24.06
CA PHE A 652 -35.95 1.59 23.16
C PHE A 652 -37.12 2.20 23.92
N GLU A 653 -37.77 1.44 24.81
CA GLU A 653 -38.87 1.92 25.68
C GLU A 653 -38.53 3.26 26.36
N ASP A 654 -37.42 3.32 27.09
CA ASP A 654 -37.05 4.49 27.89
C ASP A 654 -36.72 5.72 27.04
N ARG A 655 -36.04 5.52 25.91
CA ARG A 655 -35.57 6.61 25.03
C ARG A 655 -36.67 7.17 24.15
N ASP A 656 -37.52 6.27 23.65
CA ASP A 656 -38.49 6.59 22.62
C ASP A 656 -39.87 6.93 23.25
N LEU A 657 -40.21 6.51 24.48
CA LEU A 657 -41.46 6.96 25.12
C LEU A 657 -41.52 8.48 25.30
N ASP A 658 -40.42 9.11 25.68
CA ASP A 658 -40.37 10.55 25.96
C ASP A 658 -40.66 11.38 24.71
N LYS A 659 -40.01 11.10 23.56
CA LYS A 659 -40.27 11.88 22.34
C LYS A 659 -41.59 11.52 21.65
N PHE A 660 -42.12 10.30 21.85
CA PHE A 660 -43.45 9.93 21.37
C PHE A 660 -44.54 10.69 22.15
N ASN A 661 -44.35 10.87 23.47
CA ASN A 661 -45.19 11.72 24.31
C ASN A 661 -45.09 13.21 23.93
N ASN A 662 -43.98 13.63 23.31
CA ASN A 662 -43.73 15.01 22.85
C ASN A 662 -44.09 15.27 21.38
N ASN A 663 -44.69 14.30 20.66
CA ASN A 663 -45.03 14.38 19.21
C ASN A 663 -43.84 14.53 18.26
N GLU A 664 -42.70 13.98 18.63
CA GLU A 664 -41.52 13.93 17.77
C GLU A 664 -41.37 12.55 17.16
N TYR A 665 -40.98 12.49 15.88
CA TYR A 665 -40.53 11.27 15.22
C TYR A 665 -39.06 11.46 14.84
N ALA A 666 -38.20 10.58 15.35
CA ALA A 666 -36.81 10.47 14.91
C ALA A 666 -36.65 9.15 14.15
N GLY A 667 -35.80 9.12 13.11
CA GLY A 667 -35.64 7.94 12.24
C GLY A 667 -35.36 6.63 12.99
N ASP A 668 -34.69 6.71 14.14
CA ASP A 668 -34.31 5.55 14.97
C ASP A 668 -35.46 4.94 15.81
N TYR A 669 -36.72 5.35 15.61
CA TYR A 669 -37.86 4.97 16.44
C TYR A 669 -38.41 3.58 16.14
N ILE A 670 -38.15 2.57 16.97
CA ILE A 670 -38.78 1.25 16.77
C ILE A 670 -39.99 0.98 17.67
N ILE A 671 -40.26 1.79 18.73
CA ILE A 671 -41.33 1.52 19.72
C ILE A 671 -42.69 1.23 19.10
N GLY A 672 -43.13 2.04 18.12
CA GLY A 672 -44.44 1.86 17.50
C GLY A 672 -44.59 0.46 16.88
N VAL A 673 -43.51 -0.05 16.28
CA VAL A 673 -43.47 -1.38 15.68
C VAL A 673 -43.07 -2.47 16.69
N LEU A 674 -42.39 -2.15 17.80
CA LEU A 674 -42.24 -3.06 18.94
C LEU A 674 -43.59 -3.37 19.60
N GLY A 675 -44.48 -2.38 19.72
CA GLY A 675 -45.86 -2.56 20.16
C GLY A 675 -46.70 -3.40 19.17
N VAL A 676 -46.43 -3.26 17.87
CA VAL A 676 -46.99 -4.19 16.86
C VAL A 676 -46.40 -5.60 17.04
N LYS A 677 -45.10 -5.71 17.30
CA LYS A 677 -44.37 -6.97 17.50
C LYS A 677 -44.79 -7.71 18.76
N SER A 678 -45.22 -7.03 19.83
CA SER A 678 -45.81 -7.71 20.99
C SER A 678 -47.16 -8.37 20.66
N ASN A 679 -47.82 -7.93 19.59
CA ASN A 679 -49.08 -8.48 19.09
C ASN A 679 -48.93 -9.32 17.81
N THR A 680 -47.72 -9.50 17.28
CA THR A 680 -47.48 -10.09 15.94
C THR A 680 -46.27 -11.03 15.98
N SER A 681 -46.34 -12.17 15.30
CA SER A 681 -45.25 -13.15 15.27
C SER A 681 -44.10 -12.68 14.36
N TRP A 682 -42.87 -13.12 14.67
CA TRP A 682 -41.72 -12.88 13.77
C TRP A 682 -41.95 -13.48 12.38
N SER A 683 -42.64 -14.61 12.28
CA SER A 683 -42.99 -15.24 11.00
C SER A 683 -43.80 -14.31 10.09
N SER A 684 -44.74 -13.54 10.63
CA SER A 684 -45.53 -12.58 9.86
C SER A 684 -44.69 -11.40 9.37
N PHE A 685 -43.74 -10.93 10.17
CA PHE A 685 -42.76 -9.92 9.73
C PHE A 685 -41.89 -10.45 8.59
N THR A 686 -41.36 -11.68 8.72
CA THR A 686 -40.56 -12.32 7.66
C THR A 686 -41.35 -12.43 6.36
N LYS A 687 -42.60 -12.91 6.41
CA LYS A 687 -43.47 -13.00 5.23
C LYS A 687 -43.76 -11.61 4.62
N ALA A 688 -43.92 -10.58 5.45
CA ALA A 688 -44.09 -9.21 4.96
C ALA A 688 -42.85 -8.72 4.22
N PHE A 689 -41.64 -8.90 4.76
CA PHE A 689 -40.43 -8.57 4.01
C PHE A 689 -40.31 -9.34 2.69
N GLN A 690 -40.55 -10.65 2.71
CA GLN A 690 -40.54 -11.50 1.51
C GLN A 690 -41.56 -11.03 0.46
N TYR A 691 -42.75 -10.59 0.87
CA TYR A 691 -43.73 -9.98 -0.04
C TYR A 691 -43.17 -8.73 -0.72
N PHE A 692 -42.49 -7.86 0.03
CA PHE A 692 -41.87 -6.66 -0.54
C PHE A 692 -40.61 -6.99 -1.36
N ALA A 693 -39.86 -8.05 -1.05
CA ALA A 693 -38.70 -8.50 -1.81
C ALA A 693 -39.08 -9.05 -3.20
N ASP A 694 -40.20 -9.75 -3.29
CA ASP A 694 -40.68 -10.34 -4.55
C ASP A 694 -41.06 -9.25 -5.56
N ASN A 695 -40.33 -9.23 -6.68
CA ASN A 695 -40.49 -8.26 -7.76
C ASN A 695 -41.84 -8.36 -8.48
N ASN A 696 -42.58 -9.46 -8.33
CA ASN A 696 -43.91 -9.62 -8.92
C ASN A 696 -45.01 -8.85 -8.17
N ASN A 697 -44.74 -8.42 -6.94
CA ASN A 697 -45.71 -7.69 -6.14
C ASN A 697 -45.71 -6.19 -6.46
N SER A 698 -46.89 -5.59 -6.49
CA SER A 698 -47.04 -4.14 -6.66
C SER A 698 -46.85 -3.43 -5.33
N ILE A 699 -45.89 -2.52 -5.26
CA ILE A 699 -45.53 -1.77 -4.06
C ILE A 699 -45.81 -0.28 -4.26
N PRO A 700 -46.46 0.40 -3.30
CA PRO A 700 -46.69 1.84 -3.36
C PRO A 700 -45.38 2.64 -3.45
N TYR A 701 -45.45 3.81 -4.08
CA TYR A 701 -44.29 4.69 -4.22
C TYR A 701 -43.99 5.45 -2.92
N SER A 702 -45.01 6.00 -2.25
CA SER A 702 -44.83 6.86 -1.07
C SER A 702 -44.41 6.04 0.17
N GLY A 703 -43.57 6.62 1.03
CA GLY A 703 -43.13 5.97 2.26
C GLY A 703 -44.29 5.61 3.18
N TYR A 704 -45.26 6.51 3.33
CA TYR A 704 -46.44 6.27 4.15
C TYR A 704 -47.33 5.14 3.62
N ASP A 705 -47.50 5.02 2.30
CA ASP A 705 -48.32 3.95 1.73
C ASP A 705 -47.61 2.60 1.83
N LYS A 706 -46.27 2.56 1.72
CA LYS A 706 -45.47 1.36 2.03
C LYS A 706 -45.65 0.95 3.48
N PHE A 707 -45.56 1.90 4.42
CA PHE A 707 -45.82 1.65 5.84
C PHE A 707 -47.21 1.05 6.07
N CYS A 708 -48.25 1.65 5.48
CA CYS A 708 -49.62 1.14 5.59
C CYS A 708 -49.75 -0.28 5.02
N LEU A 709 -49.21 -0.53 3.84
CA LEU A 709 -49.22 -1.85 3.20
C LEU A 709 -48.47 -2.89 4.05
N PHE A 710 -47.35 -2.50 4.64
CA PHE A 710 -46.59 -3.39 5.53
C PHE A 710 -47.45 -3.85 6.71
N LEU A 711 -48.14 -2.93 7.39
CA LEU A 711 -49.04 -3.27 8.49
C LEU A 711 -50.22 -4.15 8.03
N ASP A 712 -50.79 -3.87 6.86
CA ASP A 712 -51.88 -4.66 6.29
C ASP A 712 -51.44 -6.10 6.00
N LYS A 713 -50.19 -6.28 5.55
CA LYS A 713 -49.60 -7.61 5.36
C LYS A 713 -49.37 -8.36 6.67
N LEU A 714 -49.02 -7.66 7.75
CA LEU A 714 -48.96 -8.29 9.07
C LEU A 714 -50.33 -8.81 9.50
N ASP A 715 -51.40 -8.05 9.29
CA ASP A 715 -52.77 -8.51 9.58
C ASP A 715 -53.14 -9.74 8.74
N GLU A 716 -52.84 -9.71 7.43
CA GLU A 716 -53.09 -10.84 6.54
C GLU A 716 -52.39 -12.13 7.03
N TYR A 717 -51.11 -12.05 7.40
CA TYR A 717 -50.33 -13.22 7.82
C TYR A 717 -50.65 -13.71 9.24
N GLU A 718 -51.22 -12.86 10.09
CA GLU A 718 -51.79 -13.23 11.39
C GLU A 718 -53.25 -13.69 11.28
N ASN A 719 -53.85 -13.70 10.09
CA ASN A 719 -55.29 -13.97 9.86
C ASN A 719 -56.21 -13.02 10.65
N ARG A 720 -55.88 -11.73 10.67
CA ARG A 720 -56.67 -10.65 11.28
C ARG A 720 -57.40 -9.82 10.24
N ASP A 721 -58.42 -9.10 10.67
CA ASP A 721 -59.06 -8.09 9.83
C ASP A 721 -58.05 -6.97 9.50
N ILE A 722 -58.00 -6.59 8.22
CA ILE A 722 -57.11 -5.52 7.75
C ILE A 722 -57.36 -4.22 8.51
N GLY A 723 -56.31 -3.63 9.07
CA GLY A 723 -56.36 -2.42 9.87
C GLY A 723 -56.30 -2.68 11.38
N THR A 724 -56.35 -3.94 11.82
CA THR A 724 -56.16 -4.31 13.23
C THR A 724 -54.81 -3.83 13.74
N THR A 725 -53.72 -4.10 13.01
CA THR A 725 -52.38 -3.64 13.40
C THR A 725 -52.28 -2.11 13.39
N ARG A 726 -52.91 -1.47 12.40
CA ARG A 726 -52.94 0.00 12.29
C ARG A 726 -53.66 0.66 13.47
N SER A 727 -54.66 -0.01 14.04
CA SER A 727 -55.42 0.48 15.19
C SER A 727 -54.60 0.55 16.50
N LEU A 728 -53.42 -0.08 16.53
CA LEU A 728 -52.48 0.04 17.65
C LEU A 728 -51.86 1.44 17.75
N PHE A 729 -51.91 2.22 16.66
CA PHE A 729 -51.44 3.59 16.62
C PHE A 729 -52.60 4.56 16.83
N THR A 730 -52.37 5.63 17.60
CA THR A 730 -53.33 6.72 17.71
C THR A 730 -53.40 7.53 16.40
N ASN A 731 -54.51 8.21 16.16
CA ASN A 731 -54.66 9.08 14.99
C ASN A 731 -53.56 10.15 14.90
N GLN A 732 -53.10 10.66 16.05
CA GLN A 732 -52.02 11.63 16.14
C GLN A 732 -50.68 11.02 15.71
N GLN A 733 -50.37 9.81 16.16
CA GLN A 733 -49.15 9.08 15.78
C GLN A 733 -49.12 8.79 14.28
N LEU A 734 -50.22 8.30 13.72
CA LEU A 734 -50.33 8.07 12.27
C LEU A 734 -50.14 9.37 11.48
N GLN A 735 -50.62 10.50 11.98
CA GLN A 735 -50.44 11.79 11.33
C GLN A 735 -48.98 12.28 11.37
N VAL A 736 -48.26 12.04 12.47
CA VAL A 736 -46.83 12.34 12.58
C VAL A 736 -46.02 11.47 11.61
N ILE A 737 -46.24 10.15 11.62
CA ILE A 737 -45.60 9.21 10.69
C ILE A 737 -45.88 9.61 9.24
N LYS A 738 -47.13 9.96 8.92
CA LYS A 738 -47.50 10.43 7.58
C LYS A 738 -46.79 11.72 7.18
N ASN A 739 -46.57 12.64 8.10
CA ASN A 739 -45.87 13.88 7.81
C ASN A 739 -44.37 13.66 7.60
N GLN A 740 -43.77 12.69 8.30
CA GLN A 740 -42.36 12.35 8.15
C GLN A 740 -42.07 11.57 6.86
N LEU A 741 -42.93 10.61 6.52
CA LEU A 741 -42.76 9.71 5.36
C LEU A 741 -43.33 10.29 4.05
N ARG A 742 -43.68 11.58 4.05
CA ARG A 742 -44.13 12.37 2.89
C ARG A 742 -42.95 13.05 2.24
#